data_AF-A0A6P1EF28-F1
#
_entry.id   AF-A0A6P1EF28-F1
#
_cell.length_a   1.000
_cell.length_b   1.000
_cell.length_c   1.000
_cell.angle_alpha   90.00
_cell.angle_beta   90.00
_cell.angle_gamma   90.00
#
_symmetry.space_group_name_H-M   'P 1'
#
loop_
_entity.id
_entity.type
_entity.pdbx_description
1 polymer ?
#
loop_
_entity_poly.entity_id
_entity_poly.type
_entity_poly.pdbx_seq_one_letter_code
_entity_poly.pdbx_strand_id
1 'polypeptide(L)'
;MDTWTLRPSRVFPYPRLAVTTTVPDALRARLYSFELRVVWRLFEQYAEQHPRLASALLDPALFGTLARLLDEQVAPTVVELVRGEAAIRFPGAGITRDMYRQLAATLVANPEAFLDQHDSVRRRIHSTALNFQRSILRCCARLEEDWADLQAYFFAGVVQVALVRLGSSGSDFHKGGGQVLLLTFRDAAGNESRLVYKPSDLERDFRIVGDTAALTAALNAALLNVVTGKGVTAAVLLQGNGSLCELFNDQQQAAAATGPALPVYRILPVWPGSALALQTDAAGASVLPLRDSYGYTQFLTSGEQDNRFTAAQRQIYYSAFGAQVALCWLLQITDMHQENLIVHQHLPYLIDLEACSPGVLEVPSGTQLDTAYSTFCAEQQDRQVIGWDTPDLRYETPGTAARQPLLNALYDLDGHLAYPTNVDRAQLSAAFQSAVTLILANVAAYQTWLTNAAQLVARVLVISTRSLQGAERAMADAGNVADIVLMCQRGGDIDLSRWSPLFADAISPAQGDPPTPQQIGARYAALQPAFAVWSDPQLAADFADGDVPTFYQRMSGVDLLNSRGRALTVDYGRMLASLPAPRQLPVATALVQQWGAQAPLQPTWWFVQPVLQTQRQYLQQMQAPGGFSTLRIQAALQDLQRWPNRPDSQPG
;
A
#
# COMPACT_ATOMS: atom_id res chain seq x y z
N MET A 1 -18.53 -59.57 -19.09
CA MET A 1 -18.05 -58.90 -20.32
C MET A 1 -18.50 -57.46 -20.22
N ASP A 2 -17.55 -56.56 -20.43
CA ASP A 2 -17.61 -55.09 -20.44
C ASP A 2 -18.10 -54.33 -19.20
N THR A 3 -17.12 -53.81 -18.44
CA THR A 3 -17.15 -52.49 -17.81
C THR A 3 -15.71 -52.11 -17.43
N TRP A 4 -15.21 -51.03 -18.04
CA TRP A 4 -13.91 -50.44 -17.76
C TRP A 4 -13.92 -49.75 -16.39
N THR A 5 -13.33 -50.37 -15.37
CA THR A 5 -12.96 -49.70 -14.12
C THR A 5 -11.60 -49.01 -14.31
N LEU A 6 -11.61 -47.67 -14.34
CA LEU A 6 -10.42 -46.82 -14.18
C LEU A 6 -9.78 -47.12 -12.82
N ARG A 7 -8.64 -47.82 -12.82
CA ARG A 7 -7.79 -47.98 -11.64
C ARG A 7 -7.06 -46.65 -11.35
N PRO A 8 -7.10 -46.15 -10.11
CA PRO A 8 -6.31 -45.00 -9.68
C PRO A 8 -4.86 -45.47 -9.43
N SER A 9 -4.04 -45.54 -10.47
CA SER A 9 -2.61 -45.85 -10.33
C SER A 9 -1.76 -44.87 -11.13
N ARG A 10 -1.65 -43.67 -10.57
CA ARG A 10 -0.45 -42.81 -10.47
C ARG A 10 -0.89 -41.60 -9.67
N VAL A 11 -1.07 -41.82 -8.36
CA VAL A 11 -1.15 -40.75 -7.38
C VAL A 11 0.21 -40.05 -7.44
N PHE A 12 0.23 -38.83 -7.99
CA PHE A 12 1.36 -37.93 -7.85
C PHE A 12 1.71 -37.87 -6.36
N PRO A 13 2.99 -37.97 -5.96
CA PRO A 13 3.35 -37.66 -4.59
C PRO A 13 3.04 -36.17 -4.41
N TYR A 14 1.88 -35.86 -3.83
CA TYR A 14 1.81 -34.67 -3.01
C TYR A 14 2.98 -34.80 -2.04
N PRO A 15 4.00 -33.93 -2.04
CA PRO A 15 4.85 -33.83 -0.86
C PRO A 15 3.87 -33.69 0.30
N ARG A 16 3.94 -34.60 1.28
CA ARG A 16 3.16 -34.46 2.50
C ARG A 16 3.42 -33.03 2.97
N LEU A 17 2.42 -32.16 2.83
CA LEU A 17 2.43 -30.81 3.33
C LEU A 17 2.55 -30.93 4.85
N ALA A 18 3.76 -31.08 5.34
CA ALA A 18 4.11 -30.93 6.74
C ALA A 18 4.17 -29.42 7.01
N VAL A 19 3.00 -28.78 6.92
CA VAL A 19 2.83 -27.37 7.25
C VAL A 19 2.00 -27.34 8.52
N THR A 20 2.62 -26.90 9.60
CA THR A 20 2.04 -26.74 10.95
C THR A 20 1.13 -25.52 11.08
N THR A 21 0.72 -24.90 9.97
CA THR A 21 -0.30 -23.86 9.92
C THR A 21 -1.60 -24.52 9.50
N THR A 22 -2.72 -24.20 10.16
CA THR A 22 -4.07 -24.72 9.88
C THR A 22 -4.30 -24.96 8.39
N VAL A 23 -4.20 -26.22 7.97
CA VAL A 23 -4.42 -26.63 6.58
C VAL A 23 -5.81 -26.13 6.17
N PRO A 24 -5.96 -25.50 4.98
CA PRO A 24 -7.29 -25.18 4.45
C PRO A 24 -8.18 -26.43 4.55
N ASP A 25 -9.47 -26.25 4.88
CA ASP A 25 -10.37 -27.39 4.99
C ASP A 25 -10.28 -28.21 3.69
N ALA A 26 -9.82 -29.46 3.80
CA ALA A 26 -9.59 -30.33 2.63
C ALA A 26 -10.84 -30.46 1.75
N LEU A 27 -12.01 -30.20 2.32
CA LEU A 27 -13.28 -30.08 1.61
C LEU A 27 -13.30 -28.86 0.69
N ARG A 28 -13.01 -27.66 1.20
CA ARG A 28 -12.97 -26.41 0.39
C ARG A 28 -11.85 -26.43 -0.63
N ALA A 29 -10.71 -27.05 -0.31
CA ALA A 29 -9.59 -27.20 -1.24
C ALA A 29 -9.96 -27.87 -2.56
N ARG A 30 -11.02 -28.67 -2.59
CA ARG A 30 -11.54 -29.25 -3.84
C ARG A 30 -12.02 -28.19 -4.83
N LEU A 31 -12.63 -27.11 -4.34
CA LEU A 31 -13.19 -26.02 -5.14
C LEU A 31 -12.13 -25.26 -5.95
N TYR A 32 -10.90 -25.18 -5.44
CA TYR A 32 -9.80 -24.48 -6.12
C TYR A 32 -8.61 -25.38 -6.49
N SER A 33 -8.78 -26.70 -6.37
CA SER A 33 -7.70 -27.66 -6.67
C SER A 33 -7.25 -27.65 -8.13
N PHE A 34 -8.14 -27.27 -9.06
CA PHE A 34 -7.80 -27.11 -10.46
C PHE A 34 -6.78 -26.00 -10.66
N GLU A 35 -7.04 -24.81 -10.13
CA GLU A 35 -6.14 -23.65 -10.25
C GLU A 35 -4.78 -23.91 -9.61
N LEU A 36 -4.74 -24.56 -8.44
CA LEU A 36 -3.47 -24.96 -7.82
C LEU A 36 -2.60 -25.83 -8.74
N ARG A 37 -3.22 -26.79 -9.46
CA ARG A 37 -2.51 -27.65 -10.40
C ARG A 37 -2.04 -26.90 -11.65
N VAL A 38 -2.83 -25.95 -12.14
CA VAL A 38 -2.48 -25.12 -13.28
C VAL A 38 -1.25 -24.26 -12.94
N VAL A 39 -1.29 -23.56 -11.80
CA VAL A 39 -0.17 -22.72 -11.35
C VAL A 39 1.09 -23.57 -11.07
N TRP A 40 0.95 -24.72 -10.41
CA TRP A 40 2.08 -25.63 -10.15
C TRP A 40 2.81 -26.05 -11.43
N ARG A 41 2.06 -26.55 -12.43
CA ARG A 41 2.66 -26.99 -13.70
C ARG A 41 3.37 -25.86 -14.43
N LEU A 42 2.81 -24.66 -14.38
CA LEU A 42 3.43 -23.51 -14.99
C LEU A 42 4.75 -23.12 -14.29
N PHE A 43 4.77 -23.17 -12.96
CA PHE A 43 5.99 -22.92 -12.18
C PHE A 43 7.05 -24.00 -12.40
N GLU A 44 6.67 -25.27 -12.57
CA GLU A 44 7.59 -26.34 -12.98
C GLU A 44 8.23 -26.04 -14.34
N GLN A 45 7.42 -25.71 -15.35
CA GLN A 45 7.90 -25.39 -16.70
C GLN A 45 8.84 -24.17 -16.71
N TYR A 46 8.52 -23.15 -15.92
CA TYR A 46 9.37 -21.97 -15.78
C TYR A 46 10.66 -22.32 -15.02
N ALA A 47 10.58 -23.07 -13.92
CA ALA A 47 11.74 -23.51 -13.14
C ALA A 47 12.76 -24.32 -13.97
N GLU A 48 12.29 -25.16 -14.90
CA GLU A 48 13.15 -25.92 -15.82
C GLU A 48 14.00 -25.01 -16.72
N GLN A 49 13.46 -23.86 -17.14
CA GLN A 49 14.14 -22.89 -17.99
C GLN A 49 15.02 -21.92 -17.19
N HIS A 50 14.76 -21.78 -15.89
CA HIS A 50 15.35 -20.77 -15.02
C HIS A 50 15.96 -21.38 -13.74
N PRO A 51 17.08 -22.15 -13.84
CA PRO A 51 17.61 -22.96 -12.73
C PRO A 51 17.92 -22.20 -11.44
N ARG A 52 18.26 -20.90 -11.53
CA ARG A 52 18.57 -20.06 -10.36
C ARG A 52 17.33 -19.68 -9.53
N LEU A 53 16.14 -19.80 -10.12
CA LEU A 53 14.85 -19.49 -9.51
C LEU A 53 14.08 -20.76 -9.12
N ALA A 54 14.50 -21.92 -9.64
CA ALA A 54 13.80 -23.19 -9.50
C ALA A 54 13.51 -23.56 -8.04
N SER A 55 14.48 -23.37 -7.13
CA SER A 55 14.29 -23.69 -5.71
C SER A 55 13.15 -22.89 -5.09
N ALA A 56 13.02 -21.60 -5.43
CA ALA A 56 12.01 -20.73 -4.87
C ALA A 56 10.63 -20.96 -5.48
N LEU A 57 10.56 -21.21 -6.79
CA LEU A 57 9.30 -21.48 -7.51
C LEU A 57 8.68 -22.82 -7.11
N LEU A 58 9.51 -23.80 -6.74
CA LEU A 58 9.09 -25.13 -6.31
C LEU A 58 9.02 -25.26 -4.78
N ASP A 59 9.21 -24.17 -4.02
CA ASP A 59 9.07 -24.17 -2.57
C ASP A 59 7.59 -24.46 -2.20
N PRO A 60 7.29 -25.54 -1.46
CA PRO A 60 5.93 -25.84 -1.00
C PRO A 60 5.27 -24.68 -0.24
N ALA A 61 6.04 -23.82 0.43
CA ALA A 61 5.52 -22.65 1.14
C ALA A 61 4.85 -21.62 0.21
N LEU A 62 5.34 -21.49 -1.02
CA LEU A 62 4.75 -20.61 -2.03
C LEU A 62 3.34 -21.08 -2.40
N PHE A 63 3.16 -22.39 -2.57
CA PHE A 63 1.85 -22.99 -2.86
C PHE A 63 0.93 -22.98 -1.65
N GLY A 64 1.47 -23.16 -0.44
CA GLY A 64 0.71 -22.95 0.80
C GLY A 64 0.13 -21.54 0.88
N THR A 65 0.88 -20.53 0.41
CA THR A 65 0.41 -19.15 0.32
C THR A 65 -0.74 -19.00 -0.67
N LEU A 66 -0.61 -19.52 -1.90
CA LEU A 66 -1.70 -19.49 -2.88
C LEU A 66 -2.95 -20.21 -2.37
N ALA A 67 -2.80 -21.39 -1.78
CA ALA A 67 -3.92 -22.16 -1.24
C ALA A 67 -4.67 -21.39 -0.15
N ARG A 68 -3.95 -20.67 0.72
CA ARG A 68 -4.55 -19.80 1.74
C ARG A 68 -5.32 -18.63 1.11
N LEU A 69 -4.72 -17.92 0.14
CA LEU A 69 -5.39 -16.83 -0.57
C LEU A 69 -6.67 -17.30 -1.26
N LEU A 70 -6.65 -18.47 -1.91
CA LEU A 70 -7.83 -19.04 -2.56
C LEU A 70 -8.89 -19.47 -1.54
N ASP A 71 -8.49 -20.03 -0.40
CA ASP A 71 -9.43 -20.41 0.65
C ASP A 71 -10.15 -19.19 1.25
N GLU A 72 -9.44 -18.08 1.43
CA GLU A 72 -10.00 -16.80 1.89
C GLU A 72 -11.11 -16.27 0.95
N GLN A 73 -11.01 -16.53 -0.35
CA GLN A 73 -12.04 -16.12 -1.34
C GLN A 73 -13.31 -17.00 -1.32
N VAL A 74 -13.18 -18.23 -0.83
CA VAL A 74 -14.23 -19.27 -0.91
C VAL A 74 -14.93 -19.48 0.42
N ALA A 75 -14.19 -19.35 1.53
CA ALA A 75 -14.67 -19.64 2.87
C ALA A 75 -15.95 -18.87 3.23
N PRO A 76 -16.09 -17.55 2.98
CA PRO A 76 -17.30 -16.80 3.35
C PRO A 76 -18.57 -17.38 2.72
N THR A 77 -18.56 -17.60 1.40
CA THR A 77 -19.73 -18.14 0.68
C THR A 77 -20.07 -19.56 1.13
N VAL A 78 -19.08 -20.42 1.34
CA VAL A 78 -19.34 -21.78 1.86
C VAL A 78 -19.94 -21.71 3.26
N VAL A 79 -19.45 -20.83 4.14
CA VAL A 79 -19.98 -20.65 5.49
C VAL A 79 -21.43 -20.17 5.46
N GLU A 80 -21.76 -19.19 4.61
CA GLU A 80 -23.14 -18.69 4.48
C GLU A 80 -24.10 -19.75 3.95
N LEU A 81 -23.70 -20.51 2.93
CA LEU A 81 -24.53 -21.59 2.39
C LEU A 81 -24.75 -22.71 3.40
N VAL A 82 -23.72 -23.09 4.16
CA VAL A 82 -23.86 -24.05 5.25
C VAL A 82 -24.80 -23.53 6.33
N ARG A 83 -24.74 -22.24 6.68
CA ARG A 83 -25.66 -21.61 7.64
C ARG A 83 -27.11 -21.64 7.15
N GLY A 84 -27.35 -21.28 5.88
CA GLY A 84 -28.67 -21.33 5.27
C GLY A 84 -29.24 -22.75 5.27
N GLU A 85 -28.45 -23.74 4.85
CA GLU A 85 -28.87 -25.14 4.82
C GLU A 85 -29.11 -25.70 6.23
N ALA A 86 -28.27 -25.32 7.20
CA ALA A 86 -28.45 -25.72 8.59
C ALA A 86 -29.72 -25.13 9.21
N ALA A 87 -30.05 -23.87 8.91
CA ALA A 87 -31.27 -23.23 9.40
C ALA A 87 -32.54 -23.93 8.89
N ILE A 88 -32.50 -24.48 7.66
CA ILE A 88 -33.60 -25.24 7.07
C ILE A 88 -33.69 -26.65 7.68
N ARG A 89 -32.56 -27.38 7.76
CA ARG A 89 -32.54 -28.78 8.21
C ARG A 89 -32.66 -28.95 9.73
N PHE A 90 -32.18 -27.98 10.48
CA PHE A 90 -32.05 -28.04 11.95
C PHE A 90 -32.56 -26.74 12.59
N PRO A 91 -33.85 -26.40 12.44
CA PRO A 91 -34.39 -25.15 12.95
C PRO A 91 -34.23 -25.06 14.48
N GLY A 92 -33.62 -23.97 14.96
CA GLY A 92 -33.42 -23.70 16.38
C GLY A 92 -32.21 -24.38 17.03
N ALA A 93 -31.43 -25.18 16.29
CA ALA A 93 -30.17 -25.75 16.78
C ALA A 93 -28.97 -24.86 16.41
N GLY A 94 -28.01 -24.71 17.33
CA GLY A 94 -26.70 -24.17 16.98
C GLY A 94 -25.97 -25.11 16.01
N ILE A 95 -25.15 -24.55 15.12
CA ILE A 95 -24.37 -25.35 14.16
C ILE A 95 -23.16 -25.93 14.87
N THR A 96 -23.13 -27.25 15.06
CA THR A 96 -21.94 -27.93 15.58
C THR A 96 -20.87 -28.07 14.49
N ARG A 97 -19.61 -28.28 14.90
CA ARG A 97 -18.49 -28.50 13.97
C ARG A 97 -18.72 -29.69 13.02
N ASP A 98 -19.32 -30.77 13.53
CA ASP A 98 -19.58 -31.97 12.73
C ASP A 98 -20.73 -31.73 11.74
N MET A 99 -21.77 -30.99 12.14
CA MET A 99 -22.83 -30.55 11.23
C MET A 99 -22.27 -29.68 10.11
N TYR A 100 -21.41 -28.71 10.44
CA TYR A 100 -20.73 -27.89 9.43
C TYR A 100 -19.97 -28.76 8.43
N ARG A 101 -19.15 -29.70 8.92
CA ARG A 101 -18.36 -30.60 8.06
C ARG A 101 -19.23 -31.45 7.14
N GLN A 102 -20.34 -32.00 7.64
CA GLN A 102 -21.24 -32.84 6.84
C GLN A 102 -21.95 -32.03 5.75
N LEU A 103 -22.44 -30.83 6.09
CA LEU A 103 -23.11 -29.94 5.13
C LEU A 103 -22.11 -29.42 4.10
N ALA A 104 -20.94 -28.94 4.54
CA ALA A 104 -19.87 -28.49 3.65
C ALA A 104 -19.43 -29.62 2.70
N ALA A 105 -19.24 -30.84 3.20
CA ALA A 105 -18.89 -31.99 2.38
C ALA A 105 -19.93 -32.30 1.30
N THR A 106 -21.22 -32.10 1.61
CA THR A 106 -22.32 -32.27 0.66
C THR A 106 -22.29 -31.19 -0.42
N LEU A 107 -22.12 -29.91 -0.03
CA LEU A 107 -22.06 -28.77 -0.94
C LEU A 107 -20.89 -28.88 -1.93
N VAL A 108 -19.71 -29.30 -1.45
CA VAL A 108 -18.49 -29.39 -2.27
C VAL A 108 -18.24 -30.79 -2.85
N ALA A 109 -19.22 -31.70 -2.76
CA ALA A 109 -19.12 -33.05 -3.32
C ALA A 109 -18.98 -33.01 -4.85
N ASN A 110 -19.60 -32.01 -5.50
CA ASN A 110 -19.44 -31.71 -6.92
C ASN A 110 -18.98 -30.26 -7.10
N PRO A 111 -17.65 -30.01 -7.09
CA PRO A 111 -17.08 -28.67 -7.20
C PRO A 111 -17.57 -27.88 -8.42
N GLU A 112 -17.71 -28.52 -9.59
CA GLU A 112 -18.14 -27.82 -10.80
C GLU A 112 -19.60 -27.36 -10.69
N ALA A 113 -20.50 -28.23 -10.23
CA ALA A 113 -21.90 -27.83 -10.02
C ALA A 113 -22.04 -26.70 -8.99
N PHE A 114 -21.21 -26.71 -7.93
CA PHE A 114 -21.15 -25.61 -6.97
C PHE A 114 -20.70 -24.31 -7.64
N LEU A 115 -19.60 -24.35 -8.39
CA LEU A 115 -19.03 -23.17 -9.04
C LEU A 115 -19.91 -22.64 -10.19
N ASP A 116 -20.72 -23.50 -10.83
CA ASP A 116 -21.74 -23.09 -11.81
C ASP A 116 -22.91 -22.34 -11.15
N GLN A 117 -23.30 -22.74 -9.94
CA GLN A 117 -24.33 -22.04 -9.15
C GLN A 117 -23.81 -20.74 -8.52
N HIS A 118 -22.49 -20.65 -8.32
CA HIS A 118 -21.82 -19.55 -7.65
C HIS A 118 -20.71 -18.95 -8.52
N ASP A 119 -21.09 -18.41 -9.69
CA ASP A 119 -20.14 -17.84 -10.67
C ASP A 119 -19.22 -16.76 -10.06
N SER A 120 -19.70 -15.96 -9.12
CA SER A 120 -18.86 -14.98 -8.40
C SER A 120 -17.68 -15.66 -7.67
N VAL A 121 -17.93 -16.80 -7.00
CA VAL A 121 -16.88 -17.59 -6.35
C VAL A 121 -15.90 -18.15 -7.38
N ARG A 122 -16.41 -18.70 -8.50
CA ARG A 122 -15.58 -19.21 -9.61
C ARG A 122 -14.65 -18.11 -10.13
N ARG A 123 -15.20 -16.92 -10.41
CA ARG A 123 -14.43 -15.77 -10.89
C ARG A 123 -13.37 -15.33 -9.88
N ARG A 124 -13.70 -15.23 -8.58
CA ARG A 124 -12.71 -14.89 -7.54
C ARG A 124 -11.57 -15.89 -7.46
N ILE A 125 -11.86 -17.19 -7.41
CA ILE A 125 -10.84 -18.25 -7.42
C ILE A 125 -9.92 -18.08 -8.63
N HIS A 126 -10.49 -17.90 -9.81
CA HIS A 126 -9.72 -17.75 -11.05
C HIS A 126 -8.87 -16.47 -11.05
N SER A 127 -9.46 -15.31 -10.75
CA SER A 127 -8.76 -14.03 -10.72
C SER A 127 -7.63 -14.01 -9.69
N THR A 128 -7.86 -14.53 -8.47
CA THR A 128 -6.82 -14.64 -7.44
C THR A 128 -5.67 -15.55 -7.89
N ALA A 129 -5.96 -16.71 -8.48
CA ALA A 129 -4.92 -17.61 -9.00
C ALA A 129 -4.13 -16.96 -10.14
N LEU A 130 -4.81 -16.31 -11.08
CA LEU A 130 -4.20 -15.63 -12.21
C LEU A 130 -3.33 -14.44 -11.78
N ASN A 131 -3.80 -13.64 -10.81
CA ASN A 131 -3.05 -12.51 -10.26
C ASN A 131 -1.80 -12.99 -9.51
N PHE A 132 -1.95 -14.01 -8.66
CA PHE A 132 -0.81 -14.63 -7.97
C PHE A 132 0.23 -15.14 -8.97
N GLN A 133 -0.21 -15.90 -9.97
CA GLN A 133 0.65 -16.40 -11.04
C GLN A 133 1.39 -15.26 -11.77
N ARG A 134 0.66 -14.23 -12.20
CA ARG A 134 1.23 -13.05 -12.90
C ARG A 134 2.23 -12.31 -12.02
N SER A 135 1.94 -12.15 -10.73
CA SER A 135 2.82 -11.49 -9.77
C SER A 135 4.17 -12.21 -9.65
N ILE A 136 4.12 -13.53 -9.41
CA ILE A 136 5.31 -14.36 -9.22
C ILE A 136 6.15 -14.41 -10.50
N LEU A 137 5.53 -14.66 -11.66
CA LEU A 137 6.27 -14.74 -12.92
C LEU A 137 6.84 -13.38 -13.35
N ARG A 138 6.12 -12.28 -13.11
CA ARG A 138 6.63 -10.93 -13.35
C ARG A 138 7.84 -10.63 -12.46
N CYS A 139 7.78 -11.01 -11.18
CA CYS A 139 8.92 -10.88 -10.28
C CYS A 139 10.11 -11.70 -10.77
N CYS A 140 9.90 -12.96 -11.16
CA CYS A 140 10.95 -13.83 -11.68
C CYS A 140 11.63 -13.23 -12.92
N ALA A 141 10.86 -12.79 -13.92
CA ALA A 141 11.40 -12.17 -15.11
C ALA A 141 12.24 -10.92 -14.79
N ARG A 142 11.74 -10.05 -13.90
CA ARG A 142 12.48 -8.84 -13.45
C ARG A 142 13.75 -9.20 -12.69
N LEU A 143 13.70 -10.21 -11.81
CA LEU A 143 14.89 -10.70 -11.09
C LEU A 143 15.98 -11.16 -12.04
N GLU A 144 15.64 -11.88 -13.11
CA GLU A 144 16.63 -12.30 -14.09
C GLU A 144 17.27 -11.13 -14.83
N GLU A 145 16.44 -10.16 -15.23
CA GLU A 145 16.91 -8.95 -15.90
C GLU A 145 17.82 -8.10 -15.00
N ASP A 146 17.52 -8.04 -13.70
CA ASP A 146 18.20 -7.16 -12.75
C ASP A 146 19.27 -7.87 -11.90
N TRP A 147 19.54 -9.16 -12.17
CA TRP A 147 20.34 -10.01 -11.29
C TRP A 147 21.74 -9.46 -11.03
N ALA A 148 22.39 -8.90 -12.05
CA ALA A 148 23.72 -8.30 -11.93
C ALA A 148 23.71 -7.07 -10.99
N ASP A 149 22.68 -6.23 -11.11
CA ASP A 149 22.53 -5.02 -10.29
C ASP A 149 22.23 -5.39 -8.82
N LEU A 150 21.39 -6.41 -8.60
CA LEU A 150 21.14 -6.95 -7.26
C LEU A 150 22.41 -7.53 -6.63
N GLN A 151 23.18 -8.29 -7.40
CA GLN A 151 24.45 -8.87 -6.96
C GLN A 151 25.46 -7.78 -6.56
N ALA A 152 25.53 -6.69 -7.32
CA ALA A 152 26.41 -5.57 -7.06
C ALA A 152 25.97 -4.71 -5.87
N TYR A 153 24.68 -4.44 -5.74
CA TYR A 153 24.17 -3.49 -4.75
C TYR A 153 23.85 -4.11 -3.40
N PHE A 154 23.14 -5.24 -3.38
CA PHE A 154 22.69 -5.88 -2.15
C PHE A 154 23.65 -6.96 -1.66
N PHE A 155 24.34 -7.64 -2.58
CA PHE A 155 25.18 -8.81 -2.27
C PHE A 155 26.67 -8.56 -2.58
N ALA A 156 27.12 -7.30 -2.48
CA ALA A 156 28.51 -6.93 -2.72
C ALA A 156 29.47 -7.83 -1.92
N GLY A 157 30.43 -8.46 -2.61
CA GLY A 157 31.40 -9.37 -2.00
C GLY A 157 30.93 -10.81 -1.76
N VAL A 158 29.67 -11.14 -2.03
CA VAL A 158 29.14 -12.51 -1.92
C VAL A 158 29.14 -13.19 -3.28
N VAL A 159 29.86 -14.30 -3.43
CA VAL A 159 29.94 -15.04 -4.69
C VAL A 159 28.75 -16.00 -4.79
N GLN A 160 28.01 -15.95 -5.91
CA GLN A 160 26.93 -16.88 -6.27
C GLN A 160 25.81 -16.96 -5.23
N VAL A 161 24.88 -16.01 -5.28
CA VAL A 161 23.58 -16.15 -4.61
C VAL A 161 22.58 -16.89 -5.49
N ALA A 162 21.66 -17.63 -4.88
CA ALA A 162 20.50 -18.23 -5.53
C ALA A 162 19.22 -17.86 -4.79
N LEU A 163 18.12 -17.68 -5.51
CA LEU A 163 16.82 -17.45 -4.87
C LEU A 163 16.27 -18.79 -4.38
N VAL A 164 16.10 -18.92 -3.07
CA VAL A 164 15.68 -20.18 -2.44
C VAL A 164 14.24 -20.16 -1.95
N ARG A 165 13.64 -18.97 -1.74
CA ARG A 165 12.25 -18.82 -1.32
C ARG A 165 11.64 -17.52 -1.82
N LEU A 166 10.37 -17.62 -2.24
CA LEU A 166 9.45 -16.51 -2.51
C LEU A 166 8.32 -16.57 -1.50
N GLY A 167 8.08 -15.46 -0.80
CA GLY A 167 6.94 -15.30 0.10
C GLY A 167 6.08 -14.12 -0.33
N SER A 168 4.76 -14.23 -0.16
CA SER A 168 3.89 -13.05 -0.16
C SER A 168 4.06 -12.30 1.16
N SER A 169 4.08 -10.97 1.12
CA SER A 169 3.99 -10.16 2.36
C SER A 169 2.59 -10.21 2.98
N GLY A 170 1.59 -10.75 2.28
CA GLY A 170 0.18 -10.60 2.62
C GLY A 170 -0.45 -9.30 2.12
N SER A 171 0.26 -8.48 1.34
CA SER A 171 -0.32 -7.26 0.75
C SER A 171 -1.44 -7.59 -0.23
N ASP A 172 -2.37 -6.67 -0.41
CA ASP A 172 -3.39 -6.81 -1.43
C ASP A 172 -2.79 -6.79 -2.85
N PHE A 173 -3.57 -7.26 -3.82
CA PHE A 173 -3.22 -7.15 -5.23
C PHE A 173 -3.54 -5.75 -5.75
N HIS A 174 -2.67 -5.23 -6.61
CA HIS A 174 -2.84 -3.95 -7.27
C HIS A 174 -2.33 -4.03 -8.72
N LYS A 175 -2.81 -3.17 -9.62
CA LYS A 175 -2.20 -2.95 -10.95
C LYS A 175 -2.04 -4.22 -11.80
N GLY A 176 -3.09 -5.01 -11.89
CA GLY A 176 -3.14 -6.30 -12.57
C GLY A 176 -2.40 -7.39 -11.80
N GLY A 177 -2.72 -7.56 -10.52
CA GLY A 177 -2.21 -8.64 -9.69
C GLY A 177 -0.82 -8.42 -9.06
N GLY A 178 -0.25 -7.22 -9.15
CA GLY A 178 1.00 -6.90 -8.48
C GLY A 178 0.87 -6.99 -6.96
N GLN A 179 1.82 -7.69 -6.32
CA GLN A 179 1.89 -7.86 -4.87
C GLN A 179 3.32 -7.63 -4.39
N VAL A 180 3.49 -7.16 -3.16
CA VAL A 180 4.80 -7.09 -2.51
C VAL A 180 5.26 -8.52 -2.16
N LEU A 181 6.50 -8.84 -2.51
CA LEU A 181 7.07 -10.17 -2.31
C LEU A 181 8.33 -10.11 -1.44
N LEU A 182 8.47 -11.08 -0.56
CA LEU A 182 9.66 -11.31 0.26
C LEU A 182 10.55 -12.33 -0.46
N LEU A 183 11.77 -11.91 -0.75
CA LEU A 183 12.76 -12.72 -1.47
C LEU A 183 13.80 -13.22 -0.48
N THR A 184 14.04 -14.53 -0.44
CA THR A 184 15.16 -15.09 0.33
C THR A 184 16.19 -15.69 -0.60
N PHE A 185 17.41 -15.18 -0.50
CA PHE A 185 18.58 -15.63 -1.23
C PHE A 185 19.47 -16.44 -0.30
N ARG A 186 20.17 -17.42 -0.86
CA ARG A 186 21.18 -18.19 -0.15
C ARG A 186 22.49 -18.16 -0.93
N ASP A 187 23.60 -17.92 -0.24
CA ASP A 187 24.94 -17.99 -0.83
C ASP A 187 25.49 -19.42 -0.83
N ALA A 188 26.68 -19.61 -1.43
CA ALA A 188 27.36 -20.90 -1.47
C ALA A 188 27.78 -21.44 -0.08
N ALA A 189 27.90 -20.57 0.93
CA ALA A 189 28.21 -20.95 2.30
C ALA A 189 26.95 -21.31 3.12
N GLY A 190 25.76 -21.15 2.54
CA GLY A 190 24.47 -21.43 3.18
C GLY A 190 23.90 -20.26 3.97
N ASN A 191 24.52 -19.07 3.93
CA ASN A 191 23.99 -17.88 4.60
C ASN A 191 22.79 -17.35 3.83
N GLU A 192 21.74 -16.94 4.55
CA GLU A 192 20.54 -16.37 3.95
C GLU A 192 20.54 -14.84 4.04
N SER A 193 20.17 -14.20 2.93
CA SER A 193 19.92 -12.76 2.85
C SER A 193 18.52 -12.53 2.30
N ARG A 194 17.86 -11.47 2.74
CA ARG A 194 16.48 -11.16 2.33
C ARG A 194 16.39 -9.80 1.65
N LEU A 195 15.49 -9.71 0.68
CA LEU A 195 15.08 -8.47 0.02
C LEU A 195 13.55 -8.40 -0.02
N VAL A 196 13.01 -7.21 -0.20
CA VAL A 196 11.60 -7.00 -0.52
C VAL A 196 11.52 -6.52 -1.96
N TYR A 197 10.72 -7.21 -2.78
CA TYR A 197 10.35 -6.76 -4.12
C TYR A 197 9.00 -6.05 -4.04
N LYS A 198 8.95 -4.82 -4.55
CA LYS A 198 7.71 -4.04 -4.65
C LYS A 198 7.42 -3.74 -6.12
N PRO A 199 6.28 -4.18 -6.67
CA PRO A 199 5.86 -3.87 -8.04
C PRO A 199 5.23 -2.46 -8.15
N SER A 200 5.81 -1.48 -7.46
CA SER A 200 5.43 -0.07 -7.47
C SER A 200 6.66 0.83 -7.55
N ASP A 201 6.48 2.09 -7.92
CA ASP A 201 7.57 3.06 -7.98
C ASP A 201 8.18 3.31 -6.60
N LEU A 202 9.45 2.96 -6.43
CA LEU A 202 10.20 3.15 -5.17
C LEU A 202 11.06 4.40 -5.16
N GLU A 203 11.00 5.23 -6.21
CA GLU A 203 11.84 6.42 -6.27
C GLU A 203 11.54 7.34 -5.08
N ARG A 204 10.27 7.49 -4.71
CA ARG A 204 9.89 8.35 -3.58
C ARG A 204 10.47 7.86 -2.26
N ASP A 205 10.32 6.58 -1.93
CA ASP A 205 10.95 5.98 -0.74
C ASP A 205 12.46 6.20 -0.75
N PHE A 206 13.11 5.92 -1.89
CA PHE A 206 14.55 6.15 -2.06
C PHE A 206 14.94 7.61 -1.81
N ARG A 207 14.19 8.58 -2.35
CA ARG A 207 14.49 10.00 -2.16
C ARG A 207 14.30 10.46 -0.73
N ILE A 208 13.49 9.77 0.08
CA ILE A 208 13.25 10.15 1.47
C ILE A 208 14.23 9.45 2.43
N VAL A 209 14.36 8.12 2.34
CA VAL A 209 15.11 7.29 3.29
C VAL A 209 16.20 6.39 2.67
N GLY A 210 16.45 6.53 1.37
CA GLY A 210 17.45 5.73 0.67
C GLY A 210 18.89 6.06 1.10
N ASP A 211 19.71 5.02 1.20
CA ASP A 211 21.17 5.13 1.35
C ASP A 211 21.79 5.48 -0.01
N THR A 212 21.94 6.77 -0.27
CA THR A 212 22.45 7.25 -1.57
C THR A 212 23.95 7.09 -1.68
N ALA A 213 24.67 7.07 -0.55
CA ALA A 213 26.09 6.79 -0.50
C ALA A 213 26.40 5.36 -0.99
N ALA A 214 25.67 4.35 -0.50
CA ALA A 214 25.82 2.98 -0.96
C ALA A 214 25.49 2.83 -2.44
N LEU A 215 24.42 3.49 -2.92
CA LEU A 215 24.08 3.46 -4.35
C LEU A 215 25.18 4.09 -5.19
N THR A 216 25.68 5.26 -4.78
CA THR A 216 26.78 5.96 -5.45
C THR A 216 28.05 5.11 -5.51
N ALA A 217 28.40 4.42 -4.43
CA ALA A 217 29.54 3.53 -4.40
C ALA A 217 29.38 2.36 -5.41
N ALA A 218 28.19 1.75 -5.47
CA ALA A 218 27.89 0.68 -6.42
C ALA A 218 27.92 1.17 -7.88
N LEU A 219 27.41 2.38 -8.14
CA LEU A 219 27.44 3.05 -9.45
C LEU A 219 28.87 3.35 -9.90
N ASN A 220 29.69 3.95 -9.04
CA ASN A 220 31.05 4.37 -9.37
C ASN A 220 31.99 3.19 -9.64
N ALA A 221 31.71 2.03 -9.05
CA ALA A 221 32.44 0.81 -9.33
C ALA A 221 32.07 0.18 -10.69
N ALA A 222 31.17 0.81 -11.47
CA ALA A 222 30.59 0.28 -12.70
C ALA A 222 29.99 -1.13 -12.54
N LEU A 223 29.58 -1.48 -11.31
CA LEU A 223 29.08 -2.80 -10.97
C LEU A 223 27.58 -2.92 -11.21
N LEU A 224 26.88 -1.78 -11.21
CA LEU A 224 25.54 -1.71 -11.72
C LEU A 224 25.68 -1.56 -13.23
N ASN A 225 25.17 -2.53 -13.98
CA ASN A 225 24.92 -2.38 -15.41
C ASN A 225 23.69 -1.49 -15.61
N VAL A 226 23.62 -0.42 -14.80
CA VAL A 226 22.44 0.29 -14.30
C VAL A 226 21.42 0.33 -15.39
N VAL A 227 20.44 -0.58 -15.39
CA VAL A 227 19.14 -0.24 -15.95
C VAL A 227 19.33 0.37 -17.38
N THR A 228 20.19 -0.23 -18.22
CA THR A 228 20.89 0.46 -19.34
C THR A 228 20.00 0.87 -20.51
N GLY A 229 18.70 0.53 -20.45
CA GLY A 229 17.64 1.13 -21.28
C GLY A 229 16.39 1.52 -20.49
N LYS A 230 16.45 1.46 -19.15
CA LYS A 230 15.31 1.41 -18.23
C LYS A 230 15.18 2.64 -17.29
N GLY A 231 15.94 3.71 -17.55
CA GLY A 231 15.73 5.04 -16.94
C GLY A 231 16.34 5.33 -15.56
N VAL A 232 17.00 4.39 -14.88
CA VAL A 232 17.77 4.71 -13.66
C VAL A 232 19.15 5.19 -14.06
N THR A 233 19.47 6.43 -13.70
CA THR A 233 20.84 6.94 -13.81
C THR A 233 21.20 7.63 -12.50
N ALA A 234 22.50 7.75 -12.21
CA ALA A 234 22.99 8.61 -11.15
C ALA A 234 22.38 10.02 -11.27
N ALA A 235 22.32 10.55 -12.49
CA ALA A 235 21.71 11.84 -12.76
C ALA A 235 20.22 11.89 -12.45
N VAL A 236 19.46 10.80 -12.62
CA VAL A 236 18.03 10.74 -12.29
C VAL A 236 17.82 10.58 -10.79
N LEU A 237 18.52 9.67 -10.11
CA LEU A 237 18.27 9.34 -8.70
C LEU A 237 19.03 10.22 -7.70
N LEU A 238 20.25 10.65 -8.04
CA LEU A 238 21.16 11.36 -7.13
C LEU A 238 21.17 12.87 -7.37
N GLN A 239 20.15 13.41 -8.03
CA GLN A 239 19.99 14.86 -8.20
C GLN A 239 19.90 15.55 -6.82
N GLY A 240 21.01 16.10 -6.32
CA GLY A 240 21.09 16.89 -5.09
C GLY A 240 21.88 16.25 -3.95
N ASN A 241 21.56 16.65 -2.71
CA ASN A 241 22.27 16.29 -1.48
C ASN A 241 21.78 14.94 -0.88
N GLY A 242 21.71 13.90 -1.71
CA GLY A 242 21.26 12.58 -1.26
C GLY A 242 19.75 12.48 -0.96
N SER A 243 19.38 11.56 -0.07
CA SER A 243 18.01 11.41 0.42
C SER A 243 17.66 12.50 1.44
N LEU A 244 16.37 12.66 1.73
CA LEU A 244 15.92 13.66 2.71
C LEU A 244 16.50 13.41 4.11
N CYS A 245 16.58 12.14 4.54
CA CYS A 245 17.20 11.77 5.80
C CYS A 245 18.71 12.08 5.82
N GLU A 246 19.43 11.84 4.72
CA GLU A 246 20.84 12.24 4.62
C GLU A 246 21.00 13.76 4.66
N LEU A 247 20.17 14.50 3.91
CA LEU A 247 20.15 15.97 3.99
C LEU A 247 19.93 16.46 5.42
N PHE A 248 18.96 15.87 6.14
CA PHE A 248 18.71 16.21 7.55
C PHE A 248 19.94 15.94 8.42
N ASN A 249 20.58 14.78 8.25
CA ASN A 249 21.79 14.40 8.99
C ASN A 249 22.94 15.37 8.73
N ASP A 250 23.17 15.75 7.48
CA ASP A 250 24.18 16.74 7.10
C ASP A 250 23.92 18.10 7.74
N GLN A 251 22.67 18.57 7.73
CA GLN A 251 22.30 19.84 8.37
C GLN A 251 22.45 19.78 9.89
N GLN A 252 22.09 18.66 10.52
CA GLN A 252 22.24 18.44 11.95
C GLN A 252 23.73 18.48 12.35
N GLN A 253 24.58 17.80 11.59
CA GLN A 253 26.02 17.80 11.79
C GLN A 253 26.62 19.19 11.57
N ALA A 254 26.23 19.89 10.50
CA ALA A 254 26.70 21.24 10.20
C ALA A 254 26.30 22.26 11.29
N ALA A 255 25.12 22.09 11.89
CA ALA A 255 24.64 22.92 12.99
C ALA A 255 25.25 22.54 14.36
N ALA A 256 26.11 21.51 14.43
CA ALA A 256 26.58 20.89 15.67
C ALA A 256 25.42 20.53 16.63
N ALA A 257 24.25 20.20 16.08
CA ALA A 257 23.06 19.90 16.84
C ALA A 257 23.17 18.49 17.44
N THR A 258 22.73 18.36 18.70
CA THR A 258 22.78 17.10 19.45
C THR A 258 21.54 16.26 19.14
N GLY A 259 21.65 15.38 18.16
CA GLY A 259 20.61 14.42 17.79
C GLY A 259 21.20 13.16 17.17
N PRO A 260 20.48 12.02 17.19
CA PRO A 260 20.91 10.86 16.43
C PRO A 260 20.76 11.13 14.92
N ALA A 261 21.58 10.48 14.12
CA ALA A 261 21.36 10.44 12.69
C ALA A 261 20.05 9.67 12.39
N LEU A 262 19.28 10.16 11.44
CA LEU A 262 18.13 9.46 10.90
C LEU A 262 18.61 8.24 10.11
N PRO A 263 18.00 7.06 10.34
CA PRO A 263 18.36 5.85 9.63
C PRO A 263 18.02 5.94 8.14
N VAL A 264 18.89 5.33 7.33
CA VAL A 264 18.70 5.11 5.89
C VAL A 264 18.98 3.66 5.56
N TYR A 265 18.45 3.17 4.44
CA TYR A 265 18.64 1.79 4.02
C TYR A 265 18.68 1.66 2.50
N ARG A 266 19.19 0.51 2.03
CA ARG A 266 19.36 0.30 0.59
C ARG A 266 18.01 0.12 -0.08
N ILE A 267 17.73 0.99 -1.05
CA ILE A 267 16.59 0.91 -1.97
C ILE A 267 17.14 1.03 -3.39
N LEU A 268 16.67 0.17 -4.29
CA LEU A 268 16.97 0.19 -5.71
C LEU A 268 15.67 0.38 -6.50
N PRO A 269 15.32 1.62 -6.85
CA PRO A 269 14.24 1.89 -7.80
C PRO A 269 14.62 1.36 -9.19
N VAL A 270 13.65 0.81 -9.93
CA VAL A 270 13.79 0.40 -11.33
C VAL A 270 12.64 1.01 -12.12
N TRP A 271 12.94 1.66 -13.25
CA TRP A 271 12.00 2.54 -13.96
C TRP A 271 11.38 3.61 -13.04
N PRO A 272 12.20 4.50 -12.45
CA PRO A 272 11.74 5.52 -11.51
C PRO A 272 10.66 6.39 -12.15
N GLY A 273 9.63 6.73 -11.39
CA GLY A 273 8.48 7.50 -11.87
C GLY A 273 8.87 8.83 -12.52
N SER A 274 9.93 9.47 -12.04
CA SER A 274 10.45 10.72 -12.59
C SER A 274 11.00 10.60 -14.01
N ALA A 275 11.50 9.41 -14.39
CA ALA A 275 12.07 9.14 -15.70
C ALA A 275 11.04 8.62 -16.71
N LEU A 276 9.84 8.27 -16.26
CA LEU A 276 8.80 7.79 -17.15
C LEU A 276 8.36 8.92 -18.11
N ALA A 277 8.23 8.60 -19.40
CA ALA A 277 7.62 9.48 -20.38
C ALA A 277 6.14 9.15 -20.55
N LEU A 278 5.33 10.14 -20.90
CA LEU A 278 3.97 9.87 -21.37
C LEU A 278 4.03 9.05 -22.67
N GLN A 279 3.20 8.03 -22.74
CA GLN A 279 3.02 7.17 -23.90
C GLN A 279 1.59 7.32 -24.40
N THR A 280 1.33 6.90 -25.63
CA THR A 280 -0.02 6.80 -26.17
C THR A 280 -0.46 5.34 -26.12
N ASP A 281 -1.58 5.05 -25.48
CA ASP A 281 -2.11 3.69 -25.46
C ASP A 281 -2.89 3.32 -26.74
N ALA A 282 -3.40 2.09 -26.78
CA ALA A 282 -4.16 1.58 -27.92
C ALA A 282 -5.45 2.37 -28.23
N ALA A 283 -5.96 3.14 -27.26
CA ALA A 283 -7.13 3.99 -27.43
C ALA A 283 -6.76 5.45 -27.78
N GLY A 284 -5.48 5.75 -27.97
CA GLY A 284 -5.00 7.10 -28.29
C GLY A 284 -4.86 8.02 -27.06
N ALA A 285 -5.07 7.51 -25.84
CA ALA A 285 -4.96 8.33 -24.63
C ALA A 285 -3.51 8.42 -24.14
N SER A 286 -3.14 9.58 -23.60
CA SER A 286 -1.85 9.77 -22.92
C SER A 286 -1.84 9.01 -21.60
N VAL A 287 -0.86 8.13 -21.41
CA VAL A 287 -0.70 7.32 -20.20
C VAL A 287 0.72 7.44 -19.67
N LEU A 288 0.85 7.43 -18.36
CA LEU A 288 2.13 7.22 -17.70
C LEU A 288 2.28 5.72 -17.41
N PRO A 289 3.34 5.02 -17.86
CA PRO A 289 3.46 3.57 -17.72
C PRO A 289 3.82 3.13 -16.28
N LEU A 290 2.98 3.49 -15.31
CA LEU A 290 3.19 3.28 -13.86
C LEU A 290 3.29 1.81 -13.44
N ARG A 291 2.87 0.87 -14.31
CA ARG A 291 2.99 -0.57 -14.07
C ARG A 291 4.38 -1.11 -14.40
N ASP A 292 5.18 -0.34 -15.13
CA ASP A 292 6.55 -0.67 -15.49
C ASP A 292 7.55 -0.28 -14.39
N SER A 293 7.18 0.65 -13.50
CA SER A 293 7.94 1.00 -12.29
C SER A 293 7.85 -0.10 -11.22
N TYR A 294 9.00 -0.41 -10.61
CA TYR A 294 9.13 -1.34 -9.49
C TYR A 294 10.42 -1.06 -8.73
N GLY A 295 10.75 -1.89 -7.74
CA GLY A 295 12.10 -1.91 -7.21
C GLY A 295 12.29 -2.94 -6.12
N TYR A 296 13.46 -2.85 -5.49
CA TYR A 296 13.90 -3.74 -4.43
C TYR A 296 14.33 -2.94 -3.22
N THR A 297 13.96 -3.37 -2.03
CA THR A 297 14.46 -2.79 -0.78
C THR A 297 15.22 -3.83 0.02
N GLN A 298 16.18 -3.35 0.81
CA GLN A 298 16.76 -4.13 1.89
C GLN A 298 15.66 -4.65 2.79
N PHE A 299 15.73 -5.93 3.16
CA PHE A 299 14.88 -6.46 4.20
C PHE A 299 15.40 -5.97 5.55
N LEU A 300 14.60 -5.13 6.23
CA LEU A 300 14.89 -4.70 7.59
C LEU A 300 14.47 -5.80 8.55
N THR A 301 15.42 -6.31 9.34
CA THR A 301 15.07 -7.29 10.37
C THR A 301 14.33 -6.61 11.50
N SER A 302 13.42 -7.35 12.10
CA SER A 302 12.78 -6.99 13.36
C SER A 302 12.67 -8.27 14.18
N GLY A 303 12.93 -8.13 15.47
CA GLY A 303 13.00 -9.26 16.38
C GLY A 303 13.52 -8.83 17.74
N GLU A 304 13.59 -9.79 18.64
CA GLU A 304 13.95 -9.53 20.03
C GLU A 304 15.31 -8.83 20.22
N GLN A 305 16.29 -9.14 19.37
CA GLN A 305 17.60 -8.48 19.42
C GLN A 305 17.54 -7.01 18.98
N ASP A 306 16.78 -6.71 17.93
CA ASP A 306 16.59 -5.34 17.44
C ASP A 306 15.73 -4.50 18.41
N ASN A 307 14.81 -5.17 19.10
CA ASN A 307 13.73 -4.53 19.83
C ASN A 307 13.92 -4.50 21.35
N ARG A 308 15.01 -5.06 21.91
CA ARG A 308 15.35 -4.93 23.34
C ARG A 308 16.17 -3.67 23.59
N PHE A 309 15.69 -2.79 24.47
CA PHE A 309 16.27 -1.46 24.67
C PHE A 309 16.79 -1.24 26.09
N THR A 310 17.99 -0.67 26.18
CA THR A 310 18.41 0.13 27.34
C THR A 310 17.70 1.49 27.35
N ALA A 311 17.69 2.17 28.50
CA ALA A 311 17.14 3.53 28.59
C ALA A 311 17.80 4.52 27.61
N ALA A 312 19.12 4.41 27.38
CA ALA A 312 19.84 5.27 26.45
C ALA A 312 19.46 5.00 24.98
N GLN A 313 19.40 3.73 24.56
CA GLN A 313 18.94 3.37 23.21
C GLN A 313 17.50 3.82 22.98
N ARG A 314 16.64 3.73 24.01
CA ARG A 314 15.26 4.16 23.95
C ARG A 314 15.14 5.68 23.74
N GLN A 315 15.99 6.45 24.42
CA GLN A 315 16.07 7.90 24.19
C GLN A 315 16.51 8.22 22.75
N ILE A 316 17.51 7.51 22.22
CA ILE A 316 17.95 7.65 20.83
C ILE A 316 16.81 7.31 19.86
N TYR A 317 16.11 6.20 20.08
CA TYR A 317 14.97 5.76 19.28
C TYR A 317 13.88 6.84 19.19
N TYR A 318 13.39 7.33 20.32
CA TYR A 318 12.32 8.34 20.32
C TYR A 318 12.79 9.71 19.81
N SER A 319 14.09 10.00 19.89
CA SER A 319 14.66 11.20 19.27
C SER A 319 14.64 11.10 17.75
N ALA A 320 15.14 9.98 17.20
CA ALA A 320 15.10 9.73 15.76
C ALA A 320 13.65 9.69 15.26
N PHE A 321 12.73 9.05 16.01
CA PHE A 321 11.33 8.96 15.62
C PHE A 321 10.65 10.33 15.64
N GLY A 322 10.86 11.16 16.66
CA GLY A 322 10.32 12.52 16.70
C GLY A 322 10.77 13.38 15.52
N ALA A 323 12.03 13.26 15.10
CA ALA A 323 12.55 13.95 13.92
C ALA A 323 11.95 13.42 12.60
N GLN A 324 11.75 12.11 12.47
CA GLN A 324 11.04 11.53 11.31
C GLN A 324 9.58 11.97 11.23
N VAL A 325 8.87 12.04 12.37
CA VAL A 325 7.49 12.57 12.43
C VAL A 325 7.46 14.01 11.91
N ALA A 326 8.47 14.84 12.21
CA ALA A 326 8.59 16.18 11.66
C ALA A 326 8.74 16.18 10.14
N LEU A 327 9.58 15.30 9.58
CA LEU A 327 9.73 15.14 8.13
C LEU A 327 8.42 14.69 7.46
N CYS A 328 7.76 13.67 8.00
CA CYS A 328 6.46 13.20 7.49
C CYS A 328 5.41 14.30 7.52
N TRP A 329 5.29 15.03 8.62
CA TRP A 329 4.32 16.12 8.77
C TRP A 329 4.61 17.26 7.79
N LEU A 330 5.86 17.70 7.65
CA LEU A 330 6.22 18.79 6.74
C LEU A 330 6.04 18.41 5.27
N LEU A 331 6.34 17.15 4.90
CA LEU A 331 6.14 16.61 3.56
C LEU A 331 4.75 16.06 3.30
N GLN A 332 3.80 16.24 4.22
CA GLN A 332 2.43 15.81 4.03
C GLN A 332 2.33 14.30 3.74
N ILE A 333 3.24 13.49 4.30
CA ILE A 333 3.23 12.02 4.16
C ILE A 333 2.02 11.48 4.93
N THR A 334 1.29 10.57 4.33
CA THR A 334 0.07 9.97 4.89
C THR A 334 0.13 8.45 4.82
N ASP A 335 -0.90 7.79 5.35
CA ASP A 335 -1.02 6.33 5.37
C ASP A 335 0.05 5.61 6.19
N MET A 336 0.67 6.32 7.13
CA MET A 336 1.67 5.71 7.99
C MET A 336 0.97 4.96 9.11
N HIS A 337 0.81 3.66 8.97
CA HIS A 337 0.32 2.78 10.02
C HIS A 337 1.49 2.03 10.68
N GLN A 338 1.17 1.25 11.72
CA GLN A 338 2.18 0.55 12.53
C GLN A 338 3.15 -0.34 11.75
N GLU A 339 2.71 -0.90 10.62
CA GLU A 339 3.49 -1.84 9.82
C GLU A 339 4.54 -1.08 8.98
N ASN A 340 4.36 0.23 8.84
CA ASN A 340 5.30 1.12 8.16
C ASN A 340 6.44 1.59 9.06
N LEU A 341 6.42 1.21 10.35
CA LEU A 341 7.50 1.48 11.29
C LEU A 341 8.14 0.15 11.70
N ILE A 342 9.42 -0.02 11.37
CA ILE A 342 10.19 -1.20 11.74
C ILE A 342 11.27 -0.79 12.72
N VAL A 343 11.33 -1.44 13.87
CA VAL A 343 12.48 -1.36 14.75
C VAL A 343 13.57 -2.27 14.19
N HIS A 344 14.67 -1.66 13.76
CA HIS A 344 15.83 -2.37 13.22
C HIS A 344 17.08 -1.75 13.83
N GLN A 345 17.99 -2.57 14.38
CA GLN A 345 19.21 -2.10 15.04
C GLN A 345 18.96 -0.97 16.06
N HIS A 346 17.90 -1.11 16.86
CA HIS A 346 17.47 -0.13 17.87
C HIS A 346 17.08 1.26 17.33
N LEU A 347 16.77 1.38 16.03
CA LEU A 347 16.33 2.63 15.42
C LEU A 347 14.96 2.48 14.74
N PRO A 348 14.19 3.57 14.63
CA PRO A 348 12.91 3.58 13.92
C PRO A 348 13.14 3.71 12.42
N TYR A 349 12.88 2.68 11.64
CA TYR A 349 12.92 2.75 10.18
C TYR A 349 11.52 2.92 9.63
N LEU A 350 11.31 3.96 8.84
CA LEU A 350 10.07 4.13 8.09
C LEU A 350 10.18 3.44 6.72
N ILE A 351 9.12 2.75 6.35
CA ILE A 351 8.95 2.12 5.04
C ILE A 351 7.62 2.57 4.42
N ASP A 352 7.46 2.40 3.10
CA ASP A 352 6.21 2.68 2.40
C ASP A 352 5.82 4.17 2.40
N LEU A 353 6.80 5.02 2.08
CA LEU A 353 6.67 6.48 2.07
C LEU A 353 6.10 7.02 0.74
N GLU A 354 5.47 6.14 -0.04
CA GLU A 354 4.93 6.43 -1.36
C GLU A 354 3.69 7.35 -1.30
N ALA A 355 2.95 7.35 -0.18
CA ALA A 355 1.70 8.08 -0.03
C ALA A 355 1.89 9.52 0.50
N CYS A 356 1.11 10.45 -0.06
CA CYS A 356 1.01 11.81 0.47
C CYS A 356 -0.37 12.41 0.35
N SER A 357 -0.64 13.37 1.23
CA SER A 357 -1.81 14.22 1.16
C SER A 357 -1.66 15.24 0.03
N PRO A 358 -2.70 15.40 -0.82
CA PRO A 358 -2.78 16.52 -1.74
C PRO A 358 -3.03 17.87 -1.03
N GLY A 359 -3.50 17.82 0.23
CA GLY A 359 -3.80 18.97 1.08
C GLY A 359 -2.84 19.11 2.27
N VAL A 360 -3.02 20.20 3.03
CA VAL A 360 -2.20 20.49 4.23
C VAL A 360 -2.69 19.67 5.42
N LEU A 361 -1.82 18.82 5.97
CA LEU A 361 -1.96 18.15 7.25
C LEU A 361 -1.87 19.17 8.38
N GLU A 362 -2.94 19.24 9.14
CA GLU A 362 -3.05 20.26 10.17
C GLU A 362 -2.19 19.99 11.40
N VAL A 363 -2.03 18.70 11.73
CA VAL A 363 -1.31 18.16 12.89
C VAL A 363 -0.67 16.81 12.53
N PRO A 364 0.33 16.34 13.30
CA PRO A 364 1.05 15.09 13.02
C PRO A 364 0.19 13.84 12.91
N SER A 365 -0.92 13.73 13.64
CA SER A 365 -1.86 12.60 13.50
C SER A 365 -2.50 12.49 12.12
N GLY A 366 -2.48 13.53 11.29
CA GLY A 366 -2.86 13.43 9.88
C GLY A 366 -1.96 12.50 9.07
N THR A 367 -0.74 12.22 9.56
CA THR A 367 0.15 11.20 8.97
C THR A 367 -0.32 9.77 9.25
N GLN A 368 -1.16 9.58 10.28
CA GLN A 368 -1.56 8.31 10.91
C GLN A 368 -0.49 7.61 11.76
N LEU A 369 0.72 8.18 11.92
CA LEU A 369 1.79 7.63 12.76
C LEU A 369 1.40 7.50 14.24
N ASP A 370 0.35 8.19 14.68
CA ASP A 370 -0.21 8.02 16.02
C ASP A 370 -0.74 6.60 16.23
N THR A 371 -1.20 5.91 15.18
CA THR A 371 -1.53 4.48 15.25
C THR A 371 -0.29 3.64 15.51
N ALA A 372 0.81 3.87 14.77
CA ALA A 372 2.09 3.21 14.98
C ALA A 372 2.64 3.43 16.40
N TYR A 373 2.38 4.60 16.96
CA TYR A 373 2.79 4.94 18.32
C TYR A 373 1.82 4.48 19.42
N SER A 374 0.52 4.41 19.17
CA SER A 374 -0.49 4.02 20.18
C SER A 374 -0.63 2.51 20.30
N THR A 375 -0.41 1.78 19.21
CA THR A 375 -0.67 0.34 19.20
C THR A 375 0.42 -0.55 19.81
N PHE A 376 1.38 0.01 20.54
CA PHE A 376 2.05 -0.77 21.58
C PHE A 376 1.02 -1.37 22.56
N CYS A 377 -0.09 -0.66 22.78
CA CYS A 377 -1.10 -0.92 23.81
C CYS A 377 -2.21 -1.93 23.48
N ALA A 378 -2.44 -2.28 22.21
CA ALA A 378 -3.50 -3.24 21.92
C ALA A 378 -3.01 -4.67 22.19
N GLU A 379 -3.73 -5.39 23.05
CA GLU A 379 -3.64 -6.84 23.03
C GLU A 379 -3.95 -7.31 21.61
N GLN A 380 -3.09 -8.18 21.07
CA GLN A 380 -3.14 -8.67 19.69
C GLN A 380 -4.46 -9.41 19.33
N GLN A 381 -5.42 -9.50 20.26
CA GLN A 381 -6.71 -10.16 20.09
C GLN A 381 -7.59 -9.49 19.02
N ASP A 382 -7.43 -8.18 18.76
CA ASP A 382 -8.20 -7.48 17.72
C ASP A 382 -7.56 -7.49 16.33
N ARG A 383 -6.45 -8.23 16.14
CA ARG A 383 -5.70 -8.28 14.88
C ARG A 383 -5.57 -9.66 14.27
N GLN A 384 -6.52 -10.55 14.59
CA GLN A 384 -6.95 -11.45 13.54
C GLN A 384 -7.71 -10.60 12.52
N VAL A 385 -7.50 -10.88 11.24
CA VAL A 385 -8.46 -10.51 10.20
C VAL A 385 -9.85 -10.72 10.80
N ILE A 386 -10.65 -9.65 10.91
CA ILE A 386 -12.06 -9.75 11.26
C ILE A 386 -12.71 -10.51 10.11
N GLY A 387 -12.62 -11.83 10.19
CA GLY A 387 -13.66 -12.72 9.74
C GLY A 387 -14.81 -12.53 10.72
N TRP A 388 -15.72 -11.63 10.34
CA TRP A 388 -17.15 -11.64 10.63
C TRP A 388 -17.56 -12.04 12.06
N ASP A 389 -18.07 -11.05 12.80
CA ASP A 389 -18.84 -11.24 14.03
C ASP A 389 -19.78 -12.46 13.94
N THR A 390 -19.40 -13.54 14.61
CA THR A 390 -20.33 -14.57 15.04
C THR A 390 -19.98 -14.99 16.47
N PRO A 391 -20.95 -15.08 17.40
CA PRO A 391 -20.64 -15.27 18.82
C PRO A 391 -20.03 -16.62 19.23
N ASP A 392 -19.88 -17.62 18.35
CA ASP A 392 -19.45 -18.98 18.77
C ASP A 392 -18.58 -19.74 17.76
N LEU A 393 -17.57 -19.08 17.20
CA LEU A 393 -16.40 -19.76 16.62
C LEU A 393 -15.12 -19.12 17.16
N ARG A 394 -14.80 -19.39 18.43
CA ARG A 394 -13.43 -19.21 18.93
C ARG A 394 -12.53 -20.18 18.18
N TYR A 395 -11.83 -19.69 17.17
CA TYR A 395 -10.57 -20.29 16.75
C TYR A 395 -9.58 -20.08 17.89
N GLU A 396 -9.53 -21.02 18.83
CA GLU A 396 -8.33 -21.17 19.64
C GLU A 396 -7.17 -21.37 18.67
N THR A 397 -6.19 -20.47 18.73
CA THR A 397 -4.90 -20.68 18.10
C THR A 397 -4.38 -22.02 18.62
N PRO A 398 -4.16 -23.04 17.77
CA PRO A 398 -3.52 -24.27 18.22
C PRO A 398 -2.21 -23.86 18.90
N GLY A 399 -2.07 -24.26 20.17
CA GLY A 399 -1.17 -23.62 21.12
C GLY A 399 0.26 -23.39 20.64
N THR A 400 0.92 -22.42 21.29
CA THR A 400 2.38 -22.25 21.33
C THR A 400 3.12 -21.81 20.07
N ALA A 401 2.45 -21.39 18.99
CA ALA A 401 3.13 -20.61 17.94
C ALA A 401 3.40 -19.20 18.49
N ALA A 402 4.68 -18.88 18.73
CA ALA A 402 5.16 -17.61 19.24
C ALA A 402 4.40 -16.42 18.63
N ARG A 403 3.79 -15.58 19.49
CA ARG A 403 3.23 -14.28 19.10
C ARG A 403 4.26 -13.59 18.23
N GLN A 404 3.97 -13.38 16.94
CA GLN A 404 4.91 -12.62 16.12
C GLN A 404 5.03 -11.23 16.78
N PRO A 405 6.23 -10.84 17.25
CA PRO A 405 6.42 -9.53 17.83
C PRO A 405 6.00 -8.49 16.80
N LEU A 406 5.26 -7.47 17.24
CA LEU A 406 4.93 -6.35 16.35
C LEU A 406 6.25 -5.74 15.87
N LEU A 407 6.36 -5.46 14.57
CA LEU A 407 7.60 -4.98 13.96
C LEU A 407 8.12 -3.68 14.58
N ASN A 408 7.20 -2.89 15.14
CA ASN A 408 7.45 -1.62 15.82
C ASN A 408 7.55 -1.73 17.36
N ALA A 409 7.30 -2.89 17.98
CA ALA A 409 7.28 -3.02 19.44
C ALA A 409 8.66 -2.89 20.07
N LEU A 410 8.75 -2.22 21.21
CA LEU A 410 9.97 -2.14 22.03
C LEU A 410 9.82 -3.05 23.25
N TYR A 411 10.90 -3.68 23.68
CA TYR A 411 10.99 -4.52 24.86
C TYR A 411 12.07 -3.97 25.80
N ASP A 412 11.90 -4.14 27.10
CA ASP A 412 12.98 -3.92 28.06
C ASP A 412 14.02 -5.05 28.00
N LEU A 413 15.09 -4.93 28.80
CA LEU A 413 16.17 -5.94 28.82
C LEU A 413 15.70 -7.31 29.32
N ASP A 414 14.60 -7.35 30.07
CA ASP A 414 13.99 -8.56 30.60
C ASP A 414 13.01 -9.21 29.60
N GLY A 415 12.76 -8.56 28.45
CA GLY A 415 11.88 -9.04 27.40
C GLY A 415 10.40 -8.68 27.60
N HIS A 416 10.07 -7.79 28.54
CA HIS A 416 8.71 -7.29 28.69
C HIS A 416 8.44 -6.17 27.70
N LEU A 417 7.20 -6.11 27.19
CA LEU A 417 6.76 -5.05 26.29
C LEU A 417 6.89 -3.68 26.99
N ALA A 418 7.64 -2.77 26.36
CA ALA A 418 8.00 -1.49 26.92
C ALA A 418 7.13 -0.36 26.31
N TYR A 419 6.03 -0.04 26.99
CA TYR A 419 5.13 1.04 26.57
C TYR A 419 5.76 2.43 26.68
N PRO A 420 5.47 3.37 25.76
CA PRO A 420 5.98 4.74 25.84
C PRO A 420 5.62 5.43 27.17
N THR A 421 6.63 5.92 27.87
CA THR A 421 6.51 6.67 29.13
C THR A 421 6.31 8.17 28.87
N ASN A 422 6.07 8.94 29.94
CA ASN A 422 6.07 10.42 29.84
C ASN A 422 7.42 10.98 29.39
N VAL A 423 8.52 10.32 29.76
CA VAL A 423 9.88 10.74 29.35
C VAL A 423 10.06 10.53 27.85
N ASP A 424 9.61 9.39 27.32
CA ASP A 424 9.68 9.11 25.88
C ASP A 424 8.83 10.07 25.07
N ARG A 425 7.62 10.41 25.56
CA ARG A 425 6.77 11.43 24.95
C ARG A 425 7.44 12.78 24.91
N ALA A 426 8.02 13.21 26.02
CA ALA A 426 8.75 14.47 26.10
C ALA A 426 9.96 14.47 25.14
N GLN A 427 10.69 13.36 25.05
CA GLN A 427 11.82 13.21 24.12
C GLN A 427 11.37 13.28 22.66
N LEU A 428 10.30 12.56 22.30
CA LEU A 428 9.72 12.59 20.96
C LEU A 428 9.27 14.00 20.58
N SER A 429 8.51 14.68 21.46
CA SER A 429 8.04 16.05 21.22
C SER A 429 9.20 17.05 21.11
N ALA A 430 10.23 16.92 21.97
CA ALA A 430 11.41 17.78 21.91
C ALA A 430 12.17 17.58 20.59
N ALA A 431 12.40 16.33 20.19
CA ALA A 431 13.10 16.03 18.94
C ALA A 431 12.30 16.46 17.70
N PHE A 432 10.97 16.31 17.72
CA PHE A 432 10.09 16.87 16.69
C PHE A 432 10.27 18.38 16.59
N GLN A 433 10.22 19.11 17.71
CA GLN A 433 10.39 20.57 17.71
C GLN A 433 11.77 20.97 17.19
N SER A 434 12.84 20.31 17.67
CA SER A 434 14.22 20.56 17.21
C SER A 434 14.37 20.31 15.72
N ALA A 435 13.78 19.24 15.18
CA ALA A 435 13.79 18.93 13.76
C ALA A 435 13.07 20.02 12.94
N VAL A 436 11.87 20.44 13.35
CA VAL A 436 11.15 21.55 12.70
C VAL A 436 12.00 22.82 12.71
N THR A 437 12.61 23.19 13.85
CA THR A 437 13.49 24.36 13.94
C THR A 437 14.68 24.25 13.00
N LEU A 438 15.35 23.09 12.94
CA LEU A 438 16.49 22.85 12.05
C LEU A 438 16.09 22.98 10.57
N ILE A 439 14.92 22.44 10.20
CA ILE A 439 14.39 22.51 8.83
C ILE A 439 14.08 23.96 8.46
N LEU A 440 13.42 24.72 9.33
CA LEU A 440 13.07 26.11 9.06
C LEU A 440 14.29 27.02 8.98
N ALA A 441 15.34 26.74 9.76
CA ALA A 441 16.63 27.42 9.69
C ALA A 441 17.36 27.15 8.36
N ASN A 442 17.07 26.02 7.70
CA ASN A 442 17.73 25.58 6.47
C ASN A 442 16.77 25.43 5.29
N VAL A 443 15.66 26.19 5.25
CA VAL A 443 14.57 25.99 4.27
C VAL A 443 15.03 25.91 2.83
N ALA A 444 16.09 26.65 2.47
CA ALA A 444 16.56 26.75 1.10
C ALA A 444 17.04 25.39 0.61
N ALA A 445 17.72 24.62 1.46
CA ALA A 445 18.15 23.27 1.15
C ALA A 445 16.96 22.33 0.93
N TYR A 446 15.92 22.43 1.76
CA TYR A 446 14.70 21.64 1.62
C TYR A 446 13.86 22.05 0.38
N GLN A 447 13.83 23.34 0.03
CA GLN A 447 13.21 23.82 -1.20
C GLN A 447 13.96 23.33 -2.45
N THR A 448 15.29 23.28 -2.41
CA THR A 448 16.10 22.67 -3.47
C THR A 448 15.81 21.18 -3.59
N TRP A 449 15.77 20.45 -2.47
CA TRP A 449 15.40 19.03 -2.47
C TRP A 449 14.01 18.81 -3.09
N LEU A 450 13.00 19.59 -2.67
CA LEU A 450 11.65 19.56 -3.23
C LEU A 450 11.62 19.85 -4.73
N THR A 451 12.46 20.77 -5.20
CA THR A 451 12.58 21.09 -6.63
C THR A 451 13.07 19.89 -7.42
N ASN A 452 14.05 19.16 -6.88
CA ASN A 452 14.57 17.94 -7.51
C ASN A 452 13.55 16.79 -7.43
N ALA A 453 12.66 16.82 -6.44
CA ALA A 453 11.56 15.88 -6.28
C ALA A 453 10.32 16.19 -7.15
N ALA A 454 10.36 17.24 -7.98
CA ALA A 454 9.17 17.71 -8.71
C ALA A 454 8.54 16.67 -9.65
N GLN A 455 9.36 15.79 -10.23
CA GLN A 455 8.90 14.76 -11.16
C GLN A 455 8.54 13.43 -10.50
N LEU A 456 8.74 13.28 -9.19
CA LEU A 456 8.39 12.04 -8.49
C LEU A 456 6.91 11.73 -8.66
N VAL A 457 6.59 10.45 -8.73
CA VAL A 457 5.22 9.97 -8.62
C VAL A 457 4.94 9.68 -7.15
N ALA A 458 3.82 10.18 -6.66
CA ALA A 458 3.33 9.88 -5.31
C ALA A 458 2.00 9.15 -5.41
N ARG A 459 1.76 8.21 -4.49
CA ARG A 459 0.44 7.63 -4.28
C ARG A 459 -0.45 8.65 -3.58
N VAL A 460 -1.69 8.76 -4.05
CA VAL A 460 -2.69 9.66 -3.47
C VAL A 460 -3.84 8.81 -2.96
N LEU A 461 -4.15 8.92 -1.67
CA LEU A 461 -5.28 8.25 -1.07
C LEU A 461 -6.51 9.16 -1.13
N VAL A 462 -7.32 8.92 -2.15
CA VAL A 462 -8.61 9.59 -2.31
C VAL A 462 -9.70 8.89 -1.51
N ILE A 463 -9.60 7.57 -1.38
CA ILE A 463 -10.49 6.71 -0.61
C ILE A 463 -9.60 5.83 0.26
N SER A 464 -9.95 5.67 1.55
CA SER A 464 -9.16 4.81 2.43
C SER A 464 -9.13 3.37 1.91
N THR A 465 -7.99 2.70 2.03
CA THR A 465 -7.81 1.30 1.62
C THR A 465 -8.88 0.41 2.27
N ARG A 466 -9.20 0.62 3.55
CA ARG A 466 -10.28 -0.10 4.26
C ARG A 466 -11.65 0.06 3.58
N SER A 467 -11.98 1.28 3.15
CA SER A 467 -13.23 1.54 2.43
C SER A 467 -13.23 0.85 1.06
N LEU A 468 -12.10 0.84 0.36
CA LEU A 468 -11.95 0.14 -0.92
C LEU A 468 -12.05 -1.38 -0.75
N GLN A 469 -11.43 -1.97 0.27
CA GLN A 469 -11.55 -3.40 0.59
C GLN A 469 -13.00 -3.79 0.95
N GLY A 470 -13.71 -2.94 1.70
CA GLY A 470 -15.12 -3.14 1.99
C GLY A 470 -15.98 -3.12 0.71
N ALA A 471 -15.69 -2.18 -0.20
CA ALA A 471 -16.32 -2.09 -1.50
C ALA A 471 -15.97 -3.27 -2.41
N GLU A 472 -14.70 -3.70 -2.42
CA GLU A 472 -14.20 -4.84 -3.17
C GLU A 472 -14.98 -6.09 -2.81
N ARG A 473 -15.17 -6.38 -1.51
CA ARG A 473 -15.98 -7.53 -1.07
C ARG A 473 -17.40 -7.46 -1.60
N ALA A 474 -18.06 -6.32 -1.43
CA ALA A 474 -19.42 -6.13 -1.92
C ALA A 474 -19.53 -6.26 -3.45
N MET A 475 -18.51 -5.78 -4.17
CA MET A 475 -18.43 -5.84 -5.63
C MET A 475 -18.05 -7.24 -6.14
N ALA A 476 -17.25 -7.97 -5.39
CA ALA A 476 -16.89 -9.34 -5.74
C ALA A 476 -18.11 -10.28 -5.61
N ASP A 477 -19.10 -9.91 -4.81
CA ASP A 477 -20.40 -10.60 -4.74
C ASP A 477 -21.35 -10.21 -5.88
N ALA A 478 -21.09 -9.07 -6.54
CA ALA A 478 -21.81 -8.69 -7.74
C ALA A 478 -21.45 -9.67 -8.87
N GLY A 479 -22.44 -10.48 -9.28
CA GLY A 479 -22.27 -11.65 -10.16
C GLY A 479 -21.72 -11.35 -11.56
N ASN A 480 -21.51 -10.09 -11.96
CA ASN A 480 -20.87 -9.71 -13.22
C ASN A 480 -20.25 -8.29 -13.16
N VAL A 481 -19.47 -7.93 -14.19
CA VAL A 481 -18.79 -6.63 -14.29
C VAL A 481 -19.76 -5.45 -14.42
N ALA A 482 -20.92 -5.63 -15.07
CA ALA A 482 -21.89 -4.54 -15.24
C ALA A 482 -22.48 -4.10 -13.89
N ASP A 483 -22.71 -5.03 -12.98
CA ASP A 483 -23.15 -4.73 -11.62
C ASP A 483 -22.06 -4.01 -10.81
N ILE A 484 -20.78 -4.41 -10.97
CA ILE A 484 -19.64 -3.69 -10.36
C ILE A 484 -19.58 -2.25 -10.85
N VAL A 485 -19.74 -2.02 -12.16
CA VAL A 485 -19.80 -0.68 -12.75
C VAL A 485 -20.98 0.11 -12.15
N LEU A 486 -22.16 -0.50 -12.04
CA LEU A 486 -23.33 0.16 -11.44
C LEU A 486 -23.11 0.49 -9.96
N MET A 487 -22.41 -0.37 -9.21
CA MET A 487 -22.05 -0.11 -7.82
C MET A 487 -21.04 1.03 -7.69
N CYS A 488 -20.01 1.08 -8.53
CA CYS A 488 -19.08 2.21 -8.60
C CYS A 488 -19.83 3.50 -8.93
N GLN A 489 -20.72 3.46 -9.92
CA GLN A 489 -21.57 4.58 -10.30
C GLN A 489 -22.44 5.07 -9.15
N ARG A 490 -23.07 4.17 -8.39
CA ARG A 490 -23.86 4.51 -7.19
C ARG A 490 -23.00 5.12 -6.09
N GLY A 491 -21.79 4.57 -5.85
CA GLY A 491 -20.83 5.16 -4.92
C GLY A 491 -20.48 6.60 -5.31
N GLY A 492 -20.27 6.81 -6.62
CA GLY A 492 -20.08 8.13 -7.20
C GLY A 492 -21.28 9.04 -7.00
N ASP A 493 -22.50 8.57 -7.24
CA ASP A 493 -23.73 9.36 -7.05
C ASP A 493 -23.97 9.72 -5.58
N ILE A 494 -23.68 8.81 -4.65
CA ILE A 494 -23.76 9.06 -3.20
C ILE A 494 -22.75 10.15 -2.82
N ASP A 495 -21.51 10.03 -3.26
CA ASP A 495 -20.50 11.05 -2.97
C ASP A 495 -20.90 12.39 -3.61
N LEU A 496 -21.25 12.38 -4.89
CA LEU A 496 -21.75 13.52 -5.63
C LEU A 496 -22.95 14.22 -4.97
N SER A 497 -23.87 13.48 -4.35
CA SER A 497 -25.00 14.06 -3.61
C SER A 497 -24.57 14.85 -2.37
N ARG A 498 -23.47 14.43 -1.71
CA ARG A 498 -22.84 15.18 -0.60
C ARG A 498 -22.13 16.43 -1.12
N TRP A 499 -21.59 16.35 -2.33
CA TRP A 499 -20.87 17.43 -3.02
C TRP A 499 -21.80 18.49 -3.61
N SER A 500 -22.93 18.09 -4.18
CA SER A 500 -23.83 18.93 -4.97
C SER A 500 -24.20 20.27 -4.30
N PRO A 501 -24.56 20.32 -3.00
CA PRO A 501 -24.83 21.58 -2.31
C PRO A 501 -23.58 22.48 -2.19
N LEU A 502 -22.45 21.92 -1.76
CA LEU A 502 -21.18 22.65 -1.61
C LEU A 502 -20.66 23.17 -2.95
N PHE A 503 -20.81 22.35 -3.99
CA PHE A 503 -20.39 22.70 -5.34
C PHE A 503 -21.18 23.90 -5.84
N ALA A 504 -22.50 23.79 -5.78
CA ALA A 504 -23.42 24.85 -6.15
C ALA A 504 -23.19 26.14 -5.34
N ASP A 505 -22.92 26.06 -4.04
CA ASP A 505 -22.68 27.23 -3.22
C ASP A 505 -21.35 27.91 -3.57
N ALA A 506 -20.32 27.13 -3.91
CA ALA A 506 -19.00 27.68 -4.20
C ALA A 506 -18.88 28.28 -5.61
N ILE A 507 -19.73 27.87 -6.56
CA ILE A 507 -19.85 28.50 -7.89
C ILE A 507 -20.99 29.51 -7.97
N SER A 508 -21.89 29.54 -6.97
CA SER A 508 -22.93 30.57 -6.89
C SER A 508 -22.28 31.92 -6.60
N PRO A 509 -22.47 32.93 -7.47
CA PRO A 509 -21.86 34.22 -7.29
C PRO A 509 -22.53 34.94 -6.12
N ALA A 510 -21.83 35.09 -5.00
CA ALA A 510 -22.30 35.92 -3.89
C ALA A 510 -22.38 37.42 -4.25
N GLN A 511 -21.74 37.85 -5.36
CA GLN A 511 -21.56 39.27 -5.74
C GLN A 511 -21.67 39.55 -7.25
N GLY A 512 -22.36 38.70 -8.03
CA GLY A 512 -22.68 38.97 -9.45
C GLY A 512 -21.68 38.46 -10.49
N ASP A 513 -20.41 38.25 -10.14
CA ASP A 513 -19.42 37.65 -11.04
C ASP A 513 -19.17 36.17 -10.73
N PRO A 514 -19.08 35.29 -11.75
CA PRO A 514 -18.72 33.89 -11.55
C PRO A 514 -17.31 33.79 -10.95
N PRO A 515 -17.11 32.93 -9.93
CA PRO A 515 -15.79 32.78 -9.32
C PRO A 515 -14.76 32.25 -10.32
N THR A 516 -13.54 32.76 -10.27
CA THR A 516 -12.45 32.31 -11.16
C THR A 516 -12.08 30.85 -10.87
N PRO A 517 -11.49 30.10 -11.81
CA PRO A 517 -11.00 28.74 -11.54
C PRO A 517 -10.09 28.64 -10.33
N GLN A 518 -9.36 29.71 -10.02
CA GLN A 518 -8.47 29.79 -8.88
C GLN A 518 -9.26 30.01 -7.56
N GLN A 519 -10.33 30.80 -7.58
CA GLN A 519 -11.22 31.00 -6.44
C GLN A 519 -12.06 29.76 -6.15
N ILE A 520 -12.59 29.14 -7.19
CA ILE A 520 -13.23 27.84 -7.08
C ILE A 520 -12.13 26.89 -6.55
N GLY A 521 -10.93 26.77 -7.16
CA GLY A 521 -9.91 25.81 -6.73
C GLY A 521 -9.47 25.98 -5.27
N ALA A 522 -9.31 27.21 -4.80
CA ALA A 522 -8.98 27.54 -3.41
C ALA A 522 -10.10 27.16 -2.42
N ARG A 523 -11.37 27.30 -2.81
CA ARG A 523 -12.53 26.85 -2.00
C ARG A 523 -12.61 25.32 -1.90
N TYR A 524 -11.99 24.60 -2.83
CA TYR A 524 -12.11 23.15 -2.97
C TYR A 524 -10.82 22.38 -2.71
N ALA A 525 -9.68 23.05 -2.50
CA ALA A 525 -8.42 22.40 -2.16
C ALA A 525 -8.50 21.55 -0.86
N ALA A 526 -9.56 21.76 -0.05
CA ALA A 526 -9.86 20.95 1.14
C ALA A 526 -10.79 19.74 0.87
N LEU A 527 -11.37 19.61 -0.33
CA LEU A 527 -12.37 18.60 -0.66
C LEU A 527 -11.76 17.56 -1.62
N GLN A 528 -11.61 16.31 -1.16
CA GLN A 528 -11.07 15.21 -1.97
C GLN A 528 -12.16 14.66 -2.92
N PRO A 529 -12.06 14.85 -4.24
CA PRO A 529 -13.12 14.58 -5.23
C PRO A 529 -13.28 13.07 -5.51
N ALA A 530 -13.62 12.29 -4.48
CA ALA A 530 -13.74 10.84 -4.58
C ALA A 530 -14.77 10.38 -5.62
N PHE A 531 -15.81 11.18 -5.91
CA PHE A 531 -16.76 10.89 -6.98
C PHE A 531 -16.11 10.70 -8.38
N ALA A 532 -15.02 11.42 -8.66
CA ALA A 532 -14.27 11.28 -9.90
C ALA A 532 -13.64 9.89 -10.01
N VAL A 533 -13.06 9.44 -8.89
CA VAL A 533 -12.52 8.10 -8.74
C VAL A 533 -13.60 7.05 -8.93
N TRP A 534 -14.76 7.22 -8.29
CA TRP A 534 -15.91 6.30 -8.44
C TRP A 534 -16.46 6.20 -9.87
N SER A 535 -16.25 7.24 -10.68
CA SER A 535 -16.74 7.28 -12.07
C SER A 535 -15.72 6.76 -13.09
N ASP A 536 -14.46 6.54 -12.69
CA ASP A 536 -13.42 6.04 -13.58
C ASP A 536 -13.67 4.58 -13.95
N PRO A 537 -13.80 4.22 -15.24
CA PRO A 537 -14.03 2.83 -15.66
C PRO A 537 -12.93 1.88 -15.17
N GLN A 538 -11.70 2.38 -14.97
CA GLN A 538 -10.61 1.55 -14.46
C GLN A 538 -10.84 1.10 -13.02
N LEU A 539 -11.56 1.88 -12.19
CA LEU A 539 -11.90 1.47 -10.82
C LEU A 539 -12.70 0.17 -10.82
N ALA A 540 -13.76 0.10 -11.63
CA ALA A 540 -14.59 -1.09 -11.75
C ALA A 540 -13.80 -2.27 -12.35
N ALA A 541 -12.89 -1.99 -13.29
CA ALA A 541 -12.03 -3.02 -13.86
C ALA A 541 -11.05 -3.58 -12.81
N ASP A 542 -10.45 -2.73 -11.97
CA ASP A 542 -9.56 -3.16 -10.89
C ASP A 542 -10.32 -4.08 -9.91
N PHE A 543 -11.51 -3.69 -9.47
CA PHE A 543 -12.34 -4.55 -8.61
C PHE A 543 -12.76 -5.86 -9.27
N ALA A 544 -13.13 -5.83 -10.56
CA ALA A 544 -13.48 -7.04 -11.31
C ALA A 544 -12.29 -8.01 -11.43
N ASP A 545 -11.07 -7.47 -11.49
CA ASP A 545 -9.83 -8.23 -11.52
C ASP A 545 -9.37 -8.67 -10.11
N GLY A 546 -10.08 -8.27 -9.03
CA GLY A 546 -9.67 -8.55 -7.64
C GLY A 546 -8.44 -7.76 -7.20
N ASP A 547 -8.23 -6.58 -7.80
CA ASP A 547 -7.25 -5.61 -7.36
C ASP A 547 -7.91 -4.55 -6.47
N VAL A 548 -7.17 -4.10 -5.47
CA VAL A 548 -7.49 -2.86 -4.75
C VAL A 548 -7.04 -1.67 -5.62
N PRO A 549 -7.95 -0.75 -5.97
CA PRO A 549 -7.62 0.39 -6.81
C PRO A 549 -6.59 1.33 -6.18
N THR A 550 -5.72 1.89 -7.00
CA THR A 550 -4.64 2.80 -6.57
C THR A 550 -4.57 4.02 -7.45
N PHE A 551 -4.28 5.17 -6.85
CA PHE A 551 -4.19 6.45 -7.54
C PHE A 551 -2.84 7.10 -7.30
N TYR A 552 -2.37 7.82 -8.32
CA TYR A 552 -1.05 8.42 -8.34
C TYR A 552 -1.12 9.86 -8.81
N GLN A 553 -0.08 10.63 -8.53
CA GLN A 553 0.08 11.97 -9.07
C GLN A 553 1.56 12.26 -9.23
N ARG A 554 1.95 12.93 -10.32
CA ARG A 554 3.28 13.56 -10.37
C ARG A 554 3.31 14.72 -9.39
N MET A 555 4.35 14.86 -8.57
CA MET A 555 4.40 15.89 -7.54
C MET A 555 4.19 17.32 -8.08
N SER A 556 4.68 17.63 -9.28
CA SER A 556 4.45 18.92 -9.95
C SER A 556 3.19 18.95 -10.85
N GLY A 557 2.56 17.81 -11.10
CA GLY A 557 1.39 17.69 -11.96
C GLY A 557 0.10 17.92 -11.21
N VAL A 558 -0.96 18.23 -11.94
CA VAL A 558 -2.34 18.38 -11.41
C VAL A 558 -3.23 17.17 -11.67
N ASP A 559 -2.80 16.30 -12.59
CA ASP A 559 -3.59 15.14 -12.99
C ASP A 559 -3.44 14.01 -11.96
N LEU A 560 -4.57 13.62 -11.36
CA LEU A 560 -4.68 12.36 -10.66
C LEU A 560 -4.69 11.24 -11.70
N LEU A 561 -3.87 10.22 -11.50
CA LEU A 561 -3.68 9.09 -12.40
C LEU A 561 -4.26 7.82 -11.77
N ASN A 562 -4.95 6.99 -12.56
CA ASN A 562 -5.45 5.70 -12.08
C ASN A 562 -4.37 4.61 -12.09
N SER A 563 -4.74 3.36 -11.81
CA SER A 563 -3.79 2.22 -11.73
C SER A 563 -3.11 1.86 -13.06
N ARG A 564 -3.57 2.43 -14.18
CA ARG A 564 -2.93 2.33 -15.52
C ARG A 564 -2.14 3.58 -15.89
N GLY A 565 -2.09 4.56 -15.00
CA GLY A 565 -1.43 5.85 -15.21
C GLY A 565 -2.11 6.76 -16.22
N ARG A 566 -3.39 6.52 -16.52
CA ARG A 566 -4.23 7.46 -17.27
C ARG A 566 -4.70 8.55 -16.32
N ALA A 567 -4.68 9.80 -16.78
CA ALA A 567 -5.31 10.90 -16.06
C ALA A 567 -6.80 10.62 -15.89
N LEU A 568 -7.31 10.78 -14.67
CA LEU A 568 -8.74 10.74 -14.42
C LEU A 568 -9.37 11.97 -15.06
N THR A 569 -10.47 11.73 -15.77
CA THR A 569 -11.32 12.78 -16.28
C THR A 569 -12.61 12.80 -15.48
N VAL A 570 -13.21 13.98 -15.33
CA VAL A 570 -14.50 14.13 -14.65
C VAL A 570 -15.56 14.55 -15.63
N ASP A 571 -16.65 13.80 -15.69
CA ASP A 571 -17.81 14.18 -16.47
C ASP A 571 -18.71 15.13 -15.66
N TYR A 572 -18.53 16.45 -15.85
CA TYR A 572 -19.40 17.41 -15.19
C TYR A 572 -20.82 17.44 -15.76
N GLY A 573 -21.08 16.89 -16.94
CA GLY A 573 -22.44 16.72 -17.44
C GLY A 573 -23.27 15.85 -16.50
N ARG A 574 -22.65 14.77 -15.99
CA ARG A 574 -23.26 13.90 -14.97
C ARG A 574 -23.47 14.61 -13.64
N MET A 575 -22.49 15.41 -13.20
CA MET A 575 -22.62 16.24 -12.00
C MET A 575 -23.76 17.26 -12.13
N LEU A 576 -23.82 17.99 -13.24
CA LEU A 576 -24.89 18.94 -13.54
C LEU A 576 -26.26 18.26 -13.48
N ALA A 577 -26.39 17.07 -14.06
CA ALA A 577 -27.63 16.30 -14.02
C ALA A 577 -28.09 15.93 -12.60
N SER A 578 -27.18 15.81 -11.63
CA SER A 578 -27.52 15.56 -10.23
C SER A 578 -27.95 16.80 -9.43
N LEU A 579 -27.72 18.02 -9.94
CA LEU A 579 -28.14 19.24 -9.24
C LEU A 579 -29.66 19.44 -9.37
N PRO A 580 -30.34 20.07 -8.40
CA PRO A 580 -31.72 20.51 -8.57
C PRO A 580 -31.86 21.42 -9.80
N ALA A 581 -32.93 21.26 -10.59
CA ALA A 581 -33.12 21.97 -11.85
C ALA A 581 -32.86 23.50 -11.80
N PRO A 582 -33.28 24.26 -10.77
CA PRO A 582 -33.00 25.70 -10.68
C PRO A 582 -31.51 26.05 -10.59
N ARG A 583 -30.67 25.11 -10.13
CA ARG A 583 -29.21 25.27 -10.01
C ARG A 583 -28.47 24.79 -11.26
N GLN A 584 -29.07 23.97 -12.12
CA GLN A 584 -28.39 23.39 -13.29
C GLN A 584 -27.97 24.46 -14.31
N LEU A 585 -28.88 25.36 -14.70
CA LEU A 585 -28.62 26.33 -15.77
C LEU A 585 -27.57 27.39 -15.40
N PRO A 586 -27.60 28.02 -14.20
CA PRO A 586 -26.56 28.95 -13.78
C PRO A 586 -25.17 28.30 -13.77
N VAL A 587 -25.09 27.07 -13.26
CA VAL A 587 -23.84 26.32 -13.19
C VAL A 587 -23.34 25.94 -14.57
N ALA A 588 -24.19 25.35 -15.41
CA ALA A 588 -23.83 25.01 -16.78
C ALA A 588 -23.34 26.24 -17.56
N THR A 589 -23.99 27.38 -17.39
CA THR A 589 -23.58 28.66 -18.01
C THR A 589 -22.20 29.10 -17.51
N ALA A 590 -21.94 29.03 -16.20
CA ALA A 590 -20.63 29.39 -15.64
C ALA A 590 -19.51 28.46 -16.15
N LEU A 591 -19.76 27.14 -16.21
CA LEU A 591 -18.79 26.18 -16.71
C LEU A 591 -18.53 26.35 -18.22
N VAL A 592 -19.57 26.62 -19.01
CA VAL A 592 -19.46 26.91 -20.45
C VAL A 592 -18.74 28.24 -20.72
N GLN A 593 -19.00 29.28 -19.93
CA GLN A 593 -18.26 30.55 -20.01
C GLN A 593 -16.77 30.33 -19.72
N GLN A 594 -16.46 29.44 -18.79
CA GLN A 594 -15.09 29.19 -18.35
C GLN A 594 -14.31 28.25 -19.27
N TRP A 595 -14.96 27.26 -19.87
CA TRP A 595 -14.30 26.16 -20.61
C TRP A 595 -14.74 26.02 -22.06
N GLY A 596 -15.64 26.90 -22.52
CA GLY A 596 -16.18 26.91 -23.86
C GLY A 596 -17.37 25.95 -24.04
N ALA A 597 -18.15 26.17 -25.09
CA ALA A 597 -19.37 25.41 -25.38
C ALA A 597 -19.14 24.08 -26.12
N GLN A 598 -17.90 23.81 -26.56
CA GLN A 598 -17.60 22.75 -27.54
C GLN A 598 -16.70 21.61 -27.03
N ALA A 599 -16.35 21.59 -25.75
CA ALA A 599 -15.67 20.45 -25.14
C ALA A 599 -16.61 19.77 -24.14
N PRO A 600 -16.69 18.43 -24.07
CA PRO A 600 -17.28 17.79 -22.90
C PRO A 600 -16.55 18.34 -21.67
N LEU A 601 -17.32 18.81 -20.70
CA LEU A 601 -16.84 19.46 -19.48
C LEU A 601 -16.03 18.43 -18.65
N GLN A 602 -14.76 18.20 -19.05
CA GLN A 602 -13.84 17.25 -18.45
C GLN A 602 -12.46 17.84 -18.15
N PRO A 603 -12.34 18.88 -17.32
CA PRO A 603 -11.04 19.38 -16.92
C PRO A 603 -10.38 18.42 -15.94
N THR A 604 -9.19 17.96 -16.32
CA THR A 604 -8.33 17.11 -15.48
C THR A 604 -7.60 17.91 -14.38
N TRP A 605 -7.52 19.23 -14.53
CA TRP A 605 -6.63 20.13 -13.76
C TRP A 605 -7.19 20.67 -12.45
N TRP A 606 -8.37 20.19 -12.03
CA TRP A 606 -9.18 20.83 -11.01
C TRP A 606 -9.08 20.18 -9.61
N PHE A 607 -8.56 18.96 -9.55
CA PHE A 607 -8.77 18.08 -8.41
C PHE A 607 -7.73 18.23 -7.30
N VAL A 608 -6.55 18.71 -7.62
CA VAL A 608 -5.43 18.74 -6.68
C VAL A 608 -4.48 19.89 -7.04
N GLN A 609 -4.18 20.77 -6.08
CA GLN A 609 -2.98 21.61 -6.18
C GLN A 609 -1.77 20.68 -6.27
N PRO A 610 -0.79 20.90 -7.17
CA PRO A 610 0.37 20.03 -7.24
C PRO A 610 0.94 19.78 -5.84
N VAL A 611 1.17 18.51 -5.47
CA VAL A 611 1.68 18.14 -4.14
C VAL A 611 2.89 19.00 -3.76
N LEU A 612 3.77 19.23 -4.73
CA LEU A 612 4.94 20.09 -4.60
C LEU A 612 4.57 21.55 -4.24
N GLN A 613 3.54 22.10 -4.87
CA GLN A 613 3.08 23.46 -4.59
C GLN A 613 2.49 23.54 -3.18
N THR A 614 1.66 22.58 -2.77
CA THR A 614 1.12 22.49 -1.41
C THR A 614 2.25 22.45 -0.38
N GLN A 615 3.25 21.59 -0.57
CA GLN A 615 4.40 21.47 0.33
C GLN A 615 5.25 22.75 0.37
N ARG A 616 5.52 23.39 -0.77
CA ARG A 616 6.27 24.65 -0.82
C ARG A 616 5.53 25.79 -0.14
N GLN A 617 4.23 25.94 -0.42
CA GLN A 617 3.39 26.95 0.24
C GLN A 617 3.35 26.71 1.75
N TYR A 618 3.25 25.45 2.18
CA TYR A 618 3.27 25.11 3.58
C TYR A 618 4.59 25.48 4.26
N LEU A 619 5.74 25.14 3.66
CA LEU A 619 7.05 25.53 4.19
C LEU A 619 7.20 27.06 4.26
N GLN A 620 6.74 27.79 3.24
CA GLN A 620 6.76 29.26 3.23
C GLN A 620 5.89 29.85 4.35
N GLN A 621 4.69 29.31 4.55
CA GLN A 621 3.80 29.73 5.64
C GLN A 621 4.41 29.45 7.02
N MET A 622 5.11 28.33 7.17
CA MET A 622 5.82 27.98 8.42
C MET A 622 7.00 28.90 8.73
N GLN A 623 7.58 29.55 7.71
CA GLN A 623 8.64 30.55 7.89
C GLN A 623 8.14 31.97 8.12
N ALA A 624 6.89 32.27 7.75
CA ALA A 624 6.36 33.62 7.84
C ALA A 624 6.41 34.11 9.31
N PRO A 625 6.98 35.28 9.59
CA PRO A 625 7.01 35.82 10.95
C PRO A 625 5.58 36.07 11.44
N GLY A 626 5.24 35.58 12.63
CA GLY A 626 3.93 35.79 13.23
C GLY A 626 3.45 34.64 14.10
N GLY A 627 2.17 34.70 14.51
CA GLY A 627 1.55 33.69 15.36
C GLY A 627 1.24 32.37 14.65
N PHE A 628 1.16 32.34 13.31
CA PHE A 628 0.70 31.16 12.57
C PHE A 628 1.59 29.93 12.76
N SER A 629 2.91 30.05 12.53
CA SER A 629 3.85 28.94 12.69
C SER A 629 3.94 28.49 14.15
N THR A 630 4.00 29.44 15.09
CA THR A 630 3.95 29.16 16.53
C THR A 630 2.69 28.38 16.92
N LEU A 631 1.51 28.80 16.46
CA LEU A 631 0.24 28.12 16.75
C LEU A 631 0.19 26.73 16.12
N ARG A 632 0.68 26.55 14.90
CA ARG A 632 0.76 25.24 14.22
C ARG A 632 1.71 24.28 14.97
N ILE A 633 2.90 24.74 15.33
CA ILE A 633 3.87 23.94 16.10
C ILE A 633 3.29 23.61 17.47
N GLN A 634 2.65 24.56 18.14
CA GLN A 634 2.01 24.32 19.44
C GLN A 634 0.87 23.31 19.33
N ALA A 635 0.01 23.40 18.31
CA ALA A 635 -1.04 22.42 18.04
C ALA A 635 -0.46 21.03 17.74
N ALA A 636 0.62 20.96 16.96
CA ALA A 636 1.33 19.71 16.67
C ALA A 636 1.93 19.09 17.95
N LEU A 637 2.57 19.88 18.80
CA LEU A 637 3.12 19.42 20.08
C LEU A 637 2.02 18.93 21.03
N GLN A 638 0.89 19.64 21.10
CA GLN A 638 -0.27 19.20 21.87
C GLN A 638 -0.84 17.88 21.33
N ASP A 639 -0.82 17.69 20.01
CA ASP A 639 -1.25 16.44 19.38
C ASP A 639 -0.33 15.27 19.75
N LEU A 640 0.99 15.44 19.62
CA LEU A 640 1.98 14.42 20.01
C LEU A 640 1.87 14.01 21.48
N GLN A 641 1.60 14.97 22.36
CA GLN A 641 1.37 14.70 23.79
C GLN A 641 0.13 13.84 24.05
N ARG A 642 -0.83 13.79 23.11
CA ARG A 642 -2.09 13.03 23.24
C ARG A 642 -2.05 11.62 22.63
N TRP A 643 -1.02 11.24 21.88
CA TRP A 643 -0.98 9.98 21.12
C TRP A 643 -1.27 8.68 21.90
N PRO A 644 -1.09 8.56 23.23
CA PRO A 644 -1.55 7.39 23.99
C PRO A 644 -2.90 7.53 24.70
N ASN A 645 -3.51 8.72 24.70
CA ASN A 645 -4.73 9.04 25.44
C ASN A 645 -5.94 9.29 24.53
N ARG A 646 -5.86 8.98 23.23
CA ARG A 646 -7.02 9.10 22.34
C ARG A 646 -8.04 8.02 22.73
N PRO A 647 -9.31 8.37 23.03
CA PRO A 647 -10.33 7.40 23.39
C PRO A 647 -10.44 6.25 22.38
N ASP A 648 -10.25 6.56 21.10
CA ASP A 648 -10.30 5.60 19.98
C ASP A 648 -9.10 4.63 19.93
N SER A 649 -8.08 4.84 20.78
CA SER A 649 -6.89 3.99 20.90
C SER A 649 -6.92 3.06 22.11
N GLN A 650 -7.95 3.14 22.96
CA GLN A 650 -8.19 2.12 23.97
C GLN A 650 -9.11 1.04 23.37
N PRO A 651 -8.71 -0.24 23.39
CA PRO A 651 -9.60 -1.31 22.99
C PRO A 651 -10.82 -1.30 23.92
N GLY A 652 -12.02 -1.29 23.33
CA GLY A 652 -13.30 -1.35 24.04
C GLY A 652 -13.60 -2.73 24.58
#